data_AF-A0A517Z0X6-F1
#
_entry.id   AF-A0A517Z0X6-F1
#
_cell.length_a   1.000
_cell.length_b   1.000
_cell.length_c   1.000
_cell.angle_alpha   90.00
_cell.angle_beta   90.00
_cell.angle_gamma   90.00
#
_symmetry.space_group_name_H-M   'P 1'
#
loop_
_entity.id
_entity.type
_entity.pdbx_description
1 polymer ?
#
loop_
_entity_poly.entity_id
_entity_poly.type
_entity_poly.pdbx_seq_one_letter_code
_entity_poly.pdbx_strand_id
1 'polypeptide(L)'
;MMFLRVARCVLWLMLVIGVTPDGIADSRPPNIVFVLADDLGWSELGCYGNTFHETPHLDQLTADGMKFTQAYAATPVCSPYRAALLTGQHPARLGILDYLRPNSANALSTETVTLPEILQQHGYVTGMIGKWHLTGYEHHGARHESRPRDHGFAWDFAREVKGVGNGANFWPYVFRDQPIRWIDIPANRLGDQEYLTDRMNLEAVDFIERERDRPFFLYLSHYAPHSILNGKPDLVDKYRRKHPPGPSTRERCDLCQDQGHAGDPLHHWAGDHNPHLAAMLESIDEGIGMIRSRLDELGLAGNTIIIFTSDNGGETNVTSNAPLRGGKSELYEGGIRVPLIVRWPAVVPEGTVCSRPTMNVDFFPTLLEAAGIAVDESQPLDGVSILSSLRNGSPPSGGRTLYWHYPLDRPHFLGGRSAGAIRDNDWKLIEFFDTGEAELYALADDVAEQNNLAAARPDVTKRLQTQLAEWRAEVEARTPSPPLLTTPRQLAFADHFTPGQVSPRWFFSGEWAAENGILRRADDGTGTTRIFLRETEFDDALIRFDFRLHESQDIRLVTGGDGHYNAVIHIRPDHFFIQTALDKSGPYFPSRHGECAIDFDPGRWYTMTVEFLGDRLVAHVDPEHLASAQHPILDRTRQYFAFQVDESAAAFDNVQIFTVGRHPELDRNLDHIEALDARHPVSRSLEDEFEIEKRNAHDRLYRSNARYRELVQQVDALDARNRSMYPEVFRTHKEFHQEVAALRRKLLAEDARYKELLFATHRATRALDEFLIEQDPEVADLPESRRNRELERTRDRFRDDSRYRELVLERDAAQAKLEAAYPQLFLTNEQISRMKKERRQARDDDPRFRTAIQERAAAWQAQQTYLFEHDERLKQLHQRLTAP
;
A
#
# COMPACT_ATOMS: atom_id res chain seq x y z
N MET A 1 50.20 48.23 -45.53
CA MET A 1 50.22 48.60 -46.97
C MET A 1 50.34 47.31 -47.77
N MET A 2 49.63 47.22 -48.91
CA MET A 2 49.61 46.10 -49.89
C MET A 2 48.77 44.87 -49.46
N PHE A 3 47.84 44.31 -50.24
CA PHE A 3 47.41 44.56 -51.62
C PHE A 3 45.93 44.12 -51.81
N LEU A 4 45.17 44.90 -52.57
CA LEU A 4 43.84 44.62 -53.11
C LEU A 4 44.00 44.25 -54.60
N ARG A 5 43.29 43.23 -55.11
CA ARG A 5 43.01 43.09 -56.55
C ARG A 5 41.62 42.51 -56.79
N VAL A 6 40.90 43.16 -57.70
CA VAL A 6 39.50 42.94 -58.13
C VAL A 6 39.48 42.72 -59.65
N ALA A 7 38.49 41.94 -60.12
CA ALA A 7 37.91 41.85 -61.48
C ALA A 7 38.72 41.08 -62.56
N ARG A 8 38.16 40.34 -63.52
CA ARG A 8 36.78 39.90 -63.92
C ARG A 8 36.95 38.93 -65.12
N CYS A 9 36.12 37.88 -65.29
CA CYS A 9 35.67 37.31 -66.60
C CYS A 9 34.65 36.17 -66.35
N VAL A 10 33.34 36.35 -66.63
CA VAL A 10 32.56 35.90 -67.82
C VAL A 10 32.19 34.39 -67.86
N LEU A 11 30.93 34.12 -67.50
CA LEU A 11 29.89 33.28 -68.13
C LEU A 11 30.26 32.01 -68.96
N TRP A 12 29.74 30.85 -68.55
CA TRP A 12 29.09 29.72 -69.29
C TRP A 12 29.28 28.41 -68.48
N LEU A 13 28.24 27.83 -67.87
CA LEU A 13 27.21 26.92 -68.38
C LEU A 13 27.50 25.46 -67.95
N MET A 14 26.53 24.86 -67.23
CA MET A 14 26.26 23.42 -67.09
C MET A 14 27.42 22.48 -66.66
N LEU A 15 27.47 22.12 -65.38
CA LEU A 15 27.34 20.74 -64.86
C LEU A 15 27.57 20.76 -63.33
N VAL A 16 26.51 20.86 -62.54
CA VAL A 16 26.56 20.37 -61.15
C VAL A 16 25.38 19.44 -60.99
N ILE A 17 25.74 18.16 -61.01
CA ILE A 17 24.94 17.00 -60.70
C ILE A 17 24.14 17.30 -59.43
N GLY A 18 22.82 17.14 -59.52
CA GLY A 18 21.94 17.16 -58.37
C GLY A 18 22.35 16.07 -57.40
N VAL A 19 22.94 16.49 -56.28
CA VAL A 19 22.86 15.75 -55.03
C VAL A 19 21.67 16.36 -54.31
N THR A 20 20.51 15.72 -54.43
CA THR A 20 19.43 15.92 -53.47
C THR A 20 19.98 15.51 -52.10
N PRO A 21 19.90 16.36 -51.06
CA PRO A 21 20.22 15.92 -49.72
C PRO A 21 19.13 14.93 -49.29
N ASP A 22 19.47 13.64 -49.32
CA ASP A 22 18.74 12.61 -48.57
C ASP A 22 18.78 12.97 -47.08
N GLY A 23 17.60 12.93 -46.45
CA GLY A 23 17.43 12.77 -45.02
C GLY A 23 17.93 13.91 -44.14
N ILE A 24 17.18 15.02 -44.08
CA ILE A 24 17.11 15.74 -42.80
C ILE A 24 16.39 14.78 -41.85
N ALA A 25 17.14 14.15 -40.94
CA ALA A 25 16.56 13.45 -39.80
C ALA A 25 15.57 14.41 -39.14
N ASP A 26 14.29 14.04 -39.10
CA ASP A 26 13.24 14.87 -38.53
C ASP A 26 13.64 15.18 -37.09
N SER A 27 13.87 16.45 -36.76
CA SER A 27 14.33 16.90 -35.45
C SER A 27 13.24 16.79 -34.37
N ARG A 28 12.11 16.17 -34.71
CA ARG A 28 10.94 15.98 -33.87
C ARG A 28 11.14 14.74 -32.98
N PRO A 29 10.81 14.81 -31.69
CA PRO A 29 10.78 13.64 -30.81
C PRO A 29 9.92 12.51 -31.41
N PRO A 30 10.29 11.23 -31.21
CA PRO A 30 9.55 10.12 -31.78
C PRO A 30 8.15 9.99 -31.18
N ASN A 31 7.19 9.53 -31.98
CA ASN A 31 5.92 9.06 -31.43
C ASN A 31 6.12 7.72 -30.72
N ILE A 32 5.29 7.42 -29.73
CA ILE A 32 5.37 6.18 -28.95
C ILE A 32 4.00 5.50 -29.01
N VAL A 33 3.95 4.27 -29.51
CA VAL A 33 2.79 3.38 -29.45
C VAL A 33 3.17 2.16 -28.62
N PHE A 34 2.61 2.08 -27.42
CA PHE A 34 2.82 0.97 -26.49
C PHE A 34 1.58 0.10 -26.46
N VAL A 35 1.68 -1.12 -27.00
CA VAL A 35 0.60 -2.11 -27.05
C VAL A 35 0.86 -3.19 -25.99
N LEU A 36 -0.11 -3.36 -25.10
CA LEU A 36 -0.05 -4.32 -24.00
C LEU A 36 -1.20 -5.32 -24.12
N ALA A 37 -0.85 -6.60 -24.26
CA ALA A 37 -1.79 -7.72 -24.13
C ALA A 37 -1.90 -8.19 -22.67
N ASP A 38 -3.07 -8.67 -22.27
CA ASP A 38 -3.40 -9.05 -20.88
C ASP A 38 -3.40 -10.58 -20.72
N ASP A 39 -2.51 -11.13 -19.89
CA ASP A 39 -2.30 -12.58 -19.71
C ASP A 39 -1.86 -13.35 -20.97
N LEU A 40 -0.98 -12.78 -21.79
CA LEU A 40 -0.48 -13.46 -22.98
C LEU A 40 0.70 -14.39 -22.62
N GLY A 41 0.52 -15.68 -22.86
CA GLY A 41 1.57 -16.67 -22.65
C GLY A 41 2.79 -16.46 -23.54
N TRP A 42 3.98 -16.79 -23.03
CA TRP A 42 5.26 -16.52 -23.70
C TRP A 42 5.37 -17.15 -25.10
N SER A 43 4.82 -18.35 -25.27
CA SER A 43 4.90 -19.13 -26.52
C SER A 43 3.70 -18.99 -27.45
N GLU A 44 2.86 -17.97 -27.26
CA GLU A 44 1.57 -17.89 -27.96
C GLU A 44 1.59 -17.22 -29.32
N LEU A 45 2.72 -16.62 -29.71
CA LEU A 45 2.88 -15.91 -30.98
C LEU A 45 3.67 -16.74 -31.99
N GLY A 46 3.39 -16.55 -33.28
CA GLY A 46 4.13 -17.18 -34.38
C GLY A 46 5.64 -16.94 -34.28
N CYS A 47 6.03 -15.69 -34.05
CA CYS A 47 7.41 -15.27 -33.85
C CYS A 47 8.06 -15.81 -32.57
N TYR A 48 7.30 -16.41 -31.64
CA TYR A 48 7.80 -17.13 -30.46
C TYR A 48 7.68 -18.66 -30.60
N GLY A 49 7.33 -19.16 -31.78
CA GLY A 49 7.34 -20.59 -32.13
C GLY A 49 5.97 -21.26 -32.17
N ASN A 50 4.88 -20.52 -31.94
CA ASN A 50 3.53 -21.07 -32.09
C ASN A 50 3.22 -21.36 -33.57
N THR A 51 2.69 -22.54 -33.88
CA THR A 51 2.28 -22.90 -35.25
C THR A 51 0.76 -22.92 -35.45
N PHE A 52 0.00 -22.80 -34.36
CA PHE A 52 -1.45 -22.85 -34.38
C PHE A 52 -2.05 -21.44 -34.50
N HIS A 53 -1.63 -20.51 -33.64
CA HIS A 53 -2.04 -19.10 -33.66
C HIS A 53 -1.41 -18.39 -34.87
N GLU A 54 -2.23 -17.66 -35.64
CA GLU A 54 -1.74 -16.90 -36.79
C GLU A 54 -1.61 -15.43 -36.42
N THR A 55 -0.38 -14.95 -36.26
CA THR A 55 -0.04 -13.57 -35.89
C THR A 55 0.91 -12.92 -36.90
N PRO A 56 0.53 -12.86 -38.20
CA PRO A 56 1.44 -12.42 -39.26
C PRO A 56 1.92 -10.97 -39.11
N HIS A 57 1.13 -10.08 -38.50
CA HIS A 57 1.52 -8.68 -38.34
C HIS A 57 2.55 -8.49 -37.22
N LEU A 58 2.47 -9.26 -36.14
CA LEU A 58 3.47 -9.36 -35.08
C LEU A 58 4.74 -10.06 -35.55
N ASP A 59 4.60 -11.07 -36.41
CA ASP A 59 5.73 -11.72 -37.08
C ASP A 59 6.48 -10.71 -37.96
N GLN A 60 5.74 -9.92 -38.73
CA GLN A 60 6.32 -8.84 -39.51
C GLN A 60 6.89 -7.71 -38.64
N LEU A 61 6.24 -7.35 -37.52
CA LEU A 61 6.77 -6.36 -36.57
C LEU A 61 8.13 -6.80 -36.02
N THR A 62 8.31 -8.11 -35.80
CA THR A 62 9.61 -8.70 -35.43
C THR A 62 10.61 -8.63 -36.58
N ALA A 63 10.20 -8.96 -37.80
CA ALA A 63 11.07 -8.89 -38.98
C ALA A 63 11.56 -7.46 -39.24
N ASP A 64 10.72 -6.45 -39.00
CA ASP A 64 11.04 -5.03 -39.16
C ASP A 64 11.69 -4.40 -37.91
N GLY A 65 11.96 -5.20 -36.88
CA GLY A 65 12.38 -4.70 -35.58
C GLY A 65 13.24 -5.69 -34.81
N MET A 66 13.03 -5.73 -33.50
CA MET A 66 13.78 -6.55 -32.56
C MET A 66 12.83 -7.33 -31.66
N LYS A 67 13.14 -8.63 -31.49
CA LYS A 67 12.45 -9.51 -30.53
C LYS A 67 13.33 -9.78 -29.32
N PHE A 68 12.76 -9.71 -28.12
CA PHE A 68 13.46 -10.04 -26.87
C PHE A 68 13.10 -11.44 -26.40
N THR A 69 14.10 -12.26 -26.09
CA THR A 69 13.88 -13.63 -25.58
C THR A 69 13.85 -13.70 -24.05
N GLN A 70 14.21 -12.61 -23.39
CA GLN A 70 14.49 -12.51 -21.95
C GLN A 70 13.85 -11.24 -21.38
N ALA A 71 12.59 -10.97 -21.70
CA ALA A 71 11.81 -9.87 -21.15
C ALA A 71 10.94 -10.36 -19.98
N TYR A 72 10.94 -9.59 -18.89
CA TYR A 72 10.31 -9.97 -17.63
C TYR A 72 9.30 -8.91 -17.17
N ALA A 73 8.15 -9.38 -16.67
CA ALA A 73 7.27 -8.61 -15.83
C ALA A 73 7.90 -8.48 -14.42
N ALA A 74 7.79 -7.30 -13.80
CA ALA A 74 8.25 -7.05 -12.43
C ALA A 74 7.44 -7.83 -11.36
N THR A 75 6.41 -8.56 -11.77
CA THR A 75 5.42 -9.24 -10.94
C THR A 75 4.57 -10.15 -11.82
N PRO A 76 4.05 -11.28 -11.31
CA PRO A 76 3.30 -12.23 -12.14
C PRO A 76 1.80 -11.88 -12.26
N VAL A 77 1.39 -10.63 -12.00
CA VAL A 77 -0.01 -10.17 -12.07
C VAL A 77 -0.17 -8.72 -12.55
N CYS A 78 -1.34 -8.41 -13.12
CA CYS A 78 -1.64 -7.19 -13.88
C CYS A 78 -1.44 -5.82 -13.18
N SER A 79 -2.11 -5.51 -12.06
CA SER A 79 -2.04 -4.14 -11.44
C SER A 79 -0.61 -3.70 -11.11
N PRO A 80 0.21 -4.48 -10.40
CA PRO A 80 1.57 -4.07 -10.08
C PRO A 80 2.48 -3.94 -11.31
N TYR A 81 2.28 -4.71 -12.38
CA TYR A 81 3.01 -4.51 -13.64
C TYR A 81 2.73 -3.13 -14.22
N ARG A 82 1.46 -2.74 -14.25
CA ARG A 82 1.00 -1.46 -14.81
C ARG A 82 1.53 -0.29 -14.01
N ALA A 83 1.53 -0.40 -12.69
CA ALA A 83 2.11 0.61 -11.81
C ALA A 83 3.62 0.77 -12.07
N ALA A 84 4.34 -0.35 -12.18
CA ALA A 84 5.77 -0.36 -12.44
C ALA A 84 6.16 0.20 -13.83
N LEU A 85 5.35 -0.07 -14.85
CA LEU A 85 5.52 0.49 -16.19
C LEU A 85 5.41 2.03 -16.17
N LEU A 86 4.38 2.56 -15.51
CA LEU A 86 4.09 3.99 -15.53
C LEU A 86 5.03 4.81 -14.65
N THR A 87 5.67 4.21 -13.65
CA THR A 87 6.49 4.92 -12.64
C THR A 87 7.98 4.64 -12.75
N GLY A 88 8.38 3.57 -13.45
CA GLY A 88 9.76 3.09 -13.45
C GLY A 88 10.23 2.50 -12.12
N GLN A 89 9.29 2.26 -11.20
CA GLN A 89 9.55 1.75 -9.85
C GLN A 89 9.06 0.33 -9.67
N HIS A 90 9.80 -0.46 -8.91
CA HIS A 90 9.45 -1.83 -8.61
C HIS A 90 8.18 -1.89 -7.73
N PRO A 91 7.25 -2.85 -7.96
CA PRO A 91 6.04 -3.00 -7.14
C PRO A 91 6.29 -3.04 -5.62
N ALA A 92 7.42 -3.63 -5.22
CA ALA A 92 7.91 -3.68 -3.84
C ALA A 92 8.01 -2.29 -3.18
N ARG A 93 8.45 -1.27 -3.93
CA ARG A 93 8.59 0.11 -3.49
C ARG A 93 7.24 0.83 -3.46
N LEU A 94 6.39 0.54 -4.44
CA LEU A 94 5.07 1.17 -4.60
C LEU A 94 4.02 0.66 -3.59
N GLY A 95 4.23 -0.51 -2.98
CA GLY A 95 3.25 -1.13 -2.07
C GLY A 95 2.00 -1.68 -2.76
N ILE A 96 1.96 -1.68 -4.10
CA ILE A 96 0.97 -2.41 -4.90
C ILE A 96 1.61 -3.77 -5.20
N LEU A 97 1.28 -4.80 -4.43
CA LEU A 97 1.98 -6.10 -4.48
C LEU A 97 1.16 -7.21 -5.14
N ASP A 98 -0.17 -7.06 -5.22
CA ASP A 98 -1.07 -7.98 -5.92
C ASP A 98 -2.09 -7.18 -6.75
N TYR A 99 -2.94 -7.85 -7.52
CA TYR A 99 -4.01 -7.17 -8.25
C TYR A 99 -4.94 -6.42 -7.30
N LEU A 100 -5.30 -5.19 -7.69
CA LEU A 100 -6.23 -4.38 -6.91
C LEU A 100 -7.64 -4.95 -7.06
N ARG A 101 -8.24 -5.33 -5.93
CA ARG A 101 -9.62 -5.83 -5.94
C ARG A 101 -10.61 -4.72 -6.28
N PRO A 102 -11.82 -5.05 -6.77
CA PRO A 102 -12.80 -4.02 -7.10
C PRO A 102 -13.18 -3.12 -5.92
N ASN A 103 -13.09 -3.61 -4.68
CA ASN A 103 -13.33 -2.83 -3.46
C ASN A 103 -12.03 -2.34 -2.78
N SER A 104 -10.91 -2.33 -3.48
CA SER A 104 -9.61 -1.89 -2.95
C SER A 104 -9.67 -0.45 -2.48
N ALA A 105 -9.12 -0.17 -1.30
CA ALA A 105 -8.82 1.20 -0.87
C ALA A 105 -7.46 1.69 -1.40
N ASN A 106 -6.61 0.77 -1.89
CA ASN A 106 -5.36 1.11 -2.55
C ASN A 106 -5.60 1.46 -4.02
N ALA A 107 -4.80 2.39 -4.54
CA ALA A 107 -4.75 2.83 -5.93
C ALA A 107 -3.34 3.37 -6.21
N LEU A 108 -2.97 3.53 -7.49
CA LEU A 108 -1.75 4.27 -7.80
C LEU A 108 -1.92 5.72 -7.32
N SER A 109 -1.05 6.13 -6.38
CA SER A 109 -1.10 7.46 -5.79
C SER A 109 -0.87 8.54 -6.84
N THR A 110 -1.73 9.56 -6.85
CA THR A 110 -1.61 10.73 -7.75
C THR A 110 -0.45 11.65 -7.39
N GLU A 111 0.27 11.37 -6.30
CA GLU A 111 1.54 12.05 -5.98
C GLU A 111 2.75 11.33 -6.57
N THR A 112 2.56 10.11 -7.09
CA THR A 112 3.63 9.39 -7.78
C THR A 112 3.72 9.91 -9.21
N VAL A 113 4.85 10.52 -9.56
CA VAL A 113 5.08 11.03 -10.92
C VAL A 113 5.16 9.88 -11.91
N THR A 114 4.36 9.98 -12.97
CA THR A 114 4.23 8.96 -14.01
C THR A 114 4.80 9.40 -15.36
N LEU A 115 5.15 8.43 -16.20
CA LEU A 115 5.68 8.62 -17.55
C LEU A 115 4.77 9.53 -18.41
N PRO A 116 3.44 9.34 -18.47
CA PRO A 116 2.57 10.23 -19.24
C PRO A 116 2.62 11.68 -18.75
N GLU A 117 2.71 11.93 -17.44
CA GLU A 117 2.81 13.30 -16.90
C GLU A 117 4.09 13.99 -17.39
N ILE A 118 5.23 13.31 -17.31
CA ILE A 118 6.51 13.85 -17.78
C ILE A 118 6.46 14.10 -19.29
N LEU A 119 5.93 13.17 -20.08
CA LEU A 119 5.81 13.33 -21.53
C LEU A 119 4.88 14.51 -21.88
N GLN A 120 3.76 14.66 -21.19
CA GLN A 120 2.82 15.75 -21.38
C GLN A 120 3.46 17.11 -21.09
N GLN A 121 4.23 17.22 -20.01
CA GLN A 121 4.99 18.43 -19.67
C GLN A 121 6.00 18.81 -20.77
N HIS A 122 6.47 17.84 -21.55
CA HIS A 122 7.39 18.02 -22.68
C HIS A 122 6.70 18.06 -24.05
N GLY A 123 5.39 18.31 -24.07
CA GLY A 123 4.64 18.60 -25.30
C GLY A 123 4.08 17.39 -26.04
N TYR A 124 4.15 16.19 -25.45
CA TYR A 124 3.45 15.02 -26.00
C TYR A 124 1.95 15.12 -25.76
N VAL A 125 1.17 14.61 -26.71
CA VAL A 125 -0.22 14.24 -26.47
C VAL A 125 -0.27 12.81 -25.95
N THR A 126 -0.84 12.61 -24.77
CA THR A 126 -0.90 11.32 -24.09
C THR A 126 -2.30 10.73 -24.15
N GLY A 127 -2.41 9.51 -24.67
CA GLY A 127 -3.66 8.78 -24.86
C GLY A 127 -3.60 7.40 -24.23
N MET A 128 -4.66 6.98 -23.55
CA MET A 128 -4.83 5.60 -23.08
C MET A 128 -6.09 4.97 -23.68
N ILE A 129 -6.00 3.71 -24.10
CA ILE A 129 -7.15 2.93 -24.55
C ILE A 129 -7.18 1.60 -23.81
N GLY A 130 -8.26 1.31 -23.09
CA GLY A 130 -8.53 -0.01 -22.49
C GLY A 130 -8.24 -0.11 -20.99
N LYS A 131 -7.74 -1.28 -20.55
CA LYS A 131 -7.63 -1.69 -19.13
C LYS A 131 -6.72 -0.78 -18.32
N TRP A 132 -7.23 -0.19 -17.24
CA TRP A 132 -6.46 0.67 -16.33
C TRP A 132 -5.90 -0.14 -15.15
N HIS A 133 -6.78 -0.73 -14.34
CA HIS A 133 -6.52 -1.64 -13.22
C HIS A 133 -5.57 -1.13 -12.14
N LEU A 134 -5.58 0.18 -11.89
CA LEU A 134 -4.77 0.84 -10.86
C LEU A 134 -5.61 1.51 -9.78
N THR A 135 -6.83 1.01 -9.57
CA THR A 135 -7.75 1.50 -8.54
C THR A 135 -8.80 0.46 -8.15
N GLY A 136 -9.43 0.63 -6.97
CA GLY A 136 -10.78 0.11 -6.71
C GLY A 136 -11.87 0.97 -7.38
N TYR A 137 -13.12 0.54 -7.29
CA TYR A 137 -14.29 1.18 -7.91
C TYR A 137 -15.37 1.50 -6.87
N GLU A 138 -15.94 2.70 -6.95
CA GLU A 138 -17.03 3.21 -6.12
C GLU A 138 -18.23 2.27 -6.15
N HIS A 139 -18.48 1.65 -7.31
CA HIS A 139 -19.52 0.65 -7.48
C HIS A 139 -19.42 -0.53 -6.50
N HIS A 140 -18.21 -0.91 -6.10
CA HIS A 140 -17.95 -1.97 -5.11
C HIS A 140 -17.57 -1.42 -3.73
N GLY A 141 -17.85 -0.14 -3.47
CA GLY A 141 -17.60 0.48 -2.17
C GLY A 141 -16.15 0.91 -1.95
N ALA A 142 -15.31 0.96 -3.00
CA ALA A 142 -14.05 1.69 -2.90
C ALA A 142 -14.37 3.17 -2.65
N ARG A 143 -13.65 3.80 -1.72
CA ARG A 143 -13.92 5.20 -1.35
C ARG A 143 -13.37 6.19 -2.37
N HIS A 144 -12.33 5.77 -3.09
CA HIS A 144 -11.61 6.59 -4.04
C HIS A 144 -11.34 5.80 -5.30
N GLU A 145 -11.45 6.49 -6.43
CA GLU A 145 -11.08 5.96 -7.74
C GLU A 145 -9.97 6.84 -8.32
N SER A 146 -8.89 6.22 -8.79
CA SER A 146 -7.89 6.90 -9.61
C SER A 146 -8.10 6.59 -11.08
N ARG A 147 -8.03 7.61 -11.93
CA ARG A 147 -8.32 7.53 -13.37
C ARG A 147 -7.05 7.79 -14.19
N PRO A 148 -6.98 7.33 -15.45
CA PRO A 148 -5.85 7.63 -16.33
C PRO A 148 -5.52 9.12 -16.43
N ARG A 149 -6.54 9.99 -16.43
CA ARG A 149 -6.34 11.45 -16.50
C ARG A 149 -5.67 12.05 -15.27
N ASP A 150 -5.78 11.38 -14.13
CA ASP A 150 -5.10 11.80 -12.90
C ASP A 150 -3.59 11.46 -12.94
N HIS A 151 -3.17 10.67 -13.94
CA HIS A 151 -1.80 10.20 -14.18
C HIS A 151 -1.30 10.64 -15.55
N GLY A 152 -1.63 11.87 -15.95
CA GLY A 152 -1.05 12.52 -17.13
C GLY A 152 -1.55 12.05 -18.49
N PHE A 153 -2.54 11.15 -18.58
CA PHE A 153 -3.19 10.85 -19.86
C PHE A 153 -4.21 11.95 -20.22
N ALA A 154 -3.90 12.77 -21.22
CA ALA A 154 -4.78 13.85 -21.67
C ALA A 154 -6.12 13.33 -22.23
N TRP A 155 -6.14 12.10 -22.74
CA TRP A 155 -7.31 11.44 -23.28
C TRP A 155 -7.31 9.96 -22.91
N ASP A 156 -8.48 9.42 -22.57
CA ASP A 156 -8.69 8.01 -22.28
C ASP A 156 -9.98 7.50 -22.94
N PHE A 157 -9.99 6.22 -23.34
CA PHE A 157 -11.15 5.53 -23.91
C PHE A 157 -11.23 4.09 -23.41
N ALA A 158 -12.45 3.58 -23.19
CA ALA A 158 -12.69 2.20 -22.80
C ALA A 158 -11.96 1.71 -21.53
N ARG A 159 -11.69 2.62 -20.58
CA ARG A 159 -11.33 2.23 -19.22
C ARG A 159 -12.52 1.61 -18.51
N GLU A 160 -12.25 0.71 -17.59
CA GLU A 160 -13.27 0.17 -16.73
C GLU A 160 -13.77 1.22 -15.70
N VAL A 161 -15.07 1.18 -15.40
CA VAL A 161 -15.76 2.10 -14.47
C VAL A 161 -16.40 1.39 -13.27
N LYS A 162 -16.40 0.05 -13.28
CA LYS A 162 -16.99 -0.76 -12.20
C LYS A 162 -16.11 -1.88 -11.74
N GLY A 163 -15.13 -2.32 -12.52
CA GLY A 163 -14.37 -3.52 -12.22
C GLY A 163 -13.67 -4.05 -13.46
N VAL A 164 -12.55 -4.73 -13.25
CA VAL A 164 -11.90 -5.53 -14.29
C VAL A 164 -12.58 -6.91 -14.36
N GLY A 165 -12.73 -7.42 -15.59
CA GLY A 165 -13.28 -8.75 -15.86
C GLY A 165 -14.73 -8.73 -16.34
N ASN A 166 -15.41 -9.88 -16.27
CA ASN A 166 -16.83 -10.05 -16.59
C ASN A 166 -17.25 -9.80 -18.04
N GLY A 167 -16.35 -10.03 -19.02
CA GLY A 167 -16.70 -10.12 -20.44
C GLY A 167 -16.26 -8.94 -21.31
N ALA A 168 -15.41 -8.05 -20.81
CA ALA A 168 -14.75 -7.00 -21.58
C ALA A 168 -14.02 -7.54 -22.82
N ASN A 169 -13.37 -8.69 -22.70
CA ASN A 169 -12.62 -9.36 -23.76
C ASN A 169 -13.42 -10.47 -24.47
N PHE A 170 -14.73 -10.61 -24.17
CA PHE A 170 -15.63 -11.60 -24.74
C PHE A 170 -16.23 -11.09 -26.06
N TRP A 171 -16.56 -11.98 -27.01
CA TRP A 171 -17.29 -11.62 -28.22
C TRP A 171 -18.78 -12.01 -28.14
N PRO A 172 -19.70 -11.12 -28.54
CA PRO A 172 -19.53 -9.66 -28.48
C PRO A 172 -19.28 -9.25 -27.03
N TYR A 173 -18.70 -8.06 -26.79
CA TYR A 173 -18.40 -7.71 -25.40
C TYR A 173 -19.71 -7.47 -24.64
N VAL A 174 -19.88 -8.20 -23.55
CA VAL A 174 -21.12 -8.26 -22.76
C VAL A 174 -20.75 -8.44 -21.30
N PHE A 175 -21.61 -7.95 -20.41
CA PHE A 175 -21.39 -8.04 -18.97
C PHE A 175 -22.55 -8.77 -18.30
N ARG A 176 -22.25 -9.58 -17.28
CA ARG A 176 -23.21 -10.48 -16.62
C ARG A 176 -24.48 -9.79 -16.12
N ASP A 177 -24.35 -8.56 -15.61
CA ASP A 177 -25.43 -7.78 -14.98
C ASP A 177 -25.90 -6.57 -15.83
N GLN A 178 -25.96 -6.70 -17.16
CA GLN A 178 -26.58 -5.69 -18.05
C GLN A 178 -28.00 -5.32 -17.56
N PRO A 179 -28.39 -4.02 -17.53
CA PRO A 179 -28.00 -2.93 -18.44
C PRO A 179 -26.86 -2.03 -17.94
N ILE A 180 -26.10 -2.47 -16.95
CA ILE A 180 -25.01 -1.70 -16.36
C ILE A 180 -23.81 -1.57 -17.33
N ARG A 181 -23.33 -0.35 -17.59
CA ARG A 181 -22.06 -0.11 -18.30
C ARG A 181 -20.88 -0.34 -17.34
N TRP A 182 -20.03 -1.31 -17.66
CA TRP A 182 -18.81 -1.64 -16.92
C TRP A 182 -17.56 -0.94 -17.46
N ILE A 183 -17.64 -0.43 -18.68
CA ILE A 183 -16.58 0.28 -19.39
C ILE A 183 -17.10 1.64 -19.87
N ASP A 184 -16.23 2.64 -19.86
CA ASP A 184 -16.51 4.00 -20.35
C ASP A 184 -16.52 4.06 -21.89
N ILE A 185 -17.60 3.56 -22.50
CA ILE A 185 -17.86 3.66 -23.93
C ILE A 185 -19.22 4.34 -24.15
N PRO A 186 -19.30 5.44 -24.93
CA PRO A 186 -20.54 6.16 -25.15
C PRO A 186 -21.61 5.34 -25.89
N ALA A 187 -21.22 4.63 -26.95
CA ALA A 187 -22.08 3.82 -27.79
C ALA A 187 -21.25 2.85 -28.66
N ASN A 188 -21.87 1.76 -29.10
CA ASN A 188 -21.26 0.85 -30.08
C ASN A 188 -21.11 1.56 -31.43
N ARG A 189 -19.97 1.40 -32.08
CA ARG A 189 -19.64 1.88 -33.43
C ARG A 189 -19.66 0.75 -34.48
N LEU A 190 -19.46 -0.49 -34.06
CA LEU A 190 -19.38 -1.70 -34.90
C LEU A 190 -20.67 -2.54 -34.84
N GLY A 191 -21.78 -1.93 -34.44
CA GLY A 191 -23.09 -2.56 -34.37
C GLY A 191 -23.31 -3.39 -33.11
N ASP A 192 -24.35 -4.24 -33.15
CA ASP A 192 -24.83 -4.97 -31.97
C ASP A 192 -23.90 -6.11 -31.54
N GLN A 193 -23.00 -6.56 -32.43
CA GLN A 193 -21.99 -7.59 -32.17
C GLN A 193 -20.58 -7.02 -32.09
N GLU A 194 -20.44 -5.78 -31.62
CA GLU A 194 -19.15 -5.12 -31.45
C GLU A 194 -18.22 -5.96 -30.55
N TYR A 195 -16.97 -6.13 -31.00
CA TYR A 195 -15.91 -6.72 -30.21
C TYR A 195 -15.02 -5.61 -29.63
N LEU A 196 -14.74 -5.66 -28.32
CA LEU A 196 -14.00 -4.57 -27.68
C LEU A 196 -12.57 -4.45 -28.22
N THR A 197 -11.90 -5.57 -28.49
CA THR A 197 -10.54 -5.56 -29.06
C THR A 197 -10.49 -4.82 -30.38
N ASP A 198 -11.39 -5.17 -31.32
CA ASP A 198 -11.51 -4.50 -32.61
C ASP A 198 -11.90 -3.01 -32.44
N ARG A 199 -12.77 -2.70 -31.47
CA ARG A 199 -13.16 -1.34 -31.14
C ARG A 199 -11.99 -0.50 -30.66
N MET A 200 -11.15 -1.06 -29.79
CA MET A 200 -9.95 -0.41 -29.28
C MET A 200 -8.89 -0.19 -30.37
N ASN A 201 -8.72 -1.16 -31.28
CA ASN A 201 -7.81 -1.03 -32.42
C ASN A 201 -8.19 0.15 -33.33
N LEU A 202 -9.49 0.32 -33.59
CA LEU A 202 -9.99 1.45 -34.39
C LEU A 202 -9.75 2.79 -33.69
N GLU A 203 -9.99 2.87 -32.38
CA GLU A 203 -9.73 4.11 -31.62
C GLU A 203 -8.24 4.44 -31.55
N ALA A 204 -7.35 3.43 -31.57
CA ALA A 204 -5.91 3.63 -31.67
C ALA A 204 -5.51 4.26 -33.02
N VAL A 205 -6.06 3.76 -34.13
CA VAL A 205 -5.85 4.32 -35.47
C VAL A 205 -6.38 5.74 -35.56
N ASP A 206 -7.58 5.99 -35.03
CA ASP A 206 -8.19 7.33 -35.03
C ASP A 206 -7.41 8.33 -34.15
N PHE A 207 -6.85 7.87 -33.02
CA PHE A 207 -5.95 8.69 -32.20
C PHE A 207 -4.69 9.08 -32.98
N ILE A 208 -4.04 8.11 -33.64
CA ILE A 208 -2.83 8.36 -34.45
C ILE A 208 -3.13 9.36 -35.57
N GLU A 209 -4.25 9.22 -36.27
CA GLU A 209 -4.65 10.15 -37.33
C GLU A 209 -4.91 11.55 -36.78
N ARG A 210 -5.65 11.66 -35.66
CA ARG A 210 -5.98 12.94 -35.02
C ARG A 210 -4.75 13.68 -34.51
N GLU A 211 -3.76 12.95 -33.97
CA GLU A 211 -2.59 13.53 -33.32
C GLU A 211 -1.34 13.58 -34.22
N ARG A 212 -1.46 13.25 -35.51
CA ARG A 212 -0.34 13.16 -36.48
C ARG A 212 0.62 14.35 -36.50
N ASP A 213 0.12 15.55 -36.20
CA ASP A 213 0.88 16.80 -36.27
C ASP A 213 1.66 17.11 -34.97
N ARG A 214 1.49 16.33 -33.89
CA ARG A 214 2.19 16.49 -32.60
C ARG A 214 2.84 15.17 -32.12
N PRO A 215 3.97 15.20 -31.39
CA PRO A 215 4.48 13.97 -30.78
C PRO A 215 3.41 13.40 -29.84
N PHE A 216 3.22 12.08 -29.86
CA PHE A 216 2.20 11.44 -29.04
C PHE A 216 2.71 10.19 -28.34
N PHE A 217 2.11 9.88 -27.20
CA PHE A 217 2.23 8.63 -26.49
C PHE A 217 0.87 7.96 -26.40
N LEU A 218 0.71 6.86 -27.13
CA LEU A 218 -0.49 6.04 -27.11
C LEU A 218 -0.21 4.75 -26.32
N TYR A 219 -0.89 4.59 -25.20
CA TYR A 219 -0.89 3.36 -24.41
C TYR A 219 -2.17 2.56 -24.72
N LEU A 220 -2.05 1.59 -25.64
CA LEU A 220 -3.11 0.65 -26.01
C LEU A 220 -3.03 -0.59 -25.12
N SER A 221 -3.84 -0.61 -24.07
CA SER A 221 -3.84 -1.66 -23.06
C SER A 221 -5.06 -2.57 -23.21
N HIS A 222 -4.93 -3.64 -23.98
CA HIS A 222 -6.00 -4.61 -24.21
C HIS A 222 -6.46 -5.31 -22.92
N TYR A 223 -7.73 -5.73 -22.92
CA TYR A 223 -8.26 -6.73 -21.98
C TYR A 223 -8.07 -8.16 -22.51
N ALA A 224 -7.80 -8.32 -23.81
CA ALA A 224 -7.52 -9.60 -24.42
C ALA A 224 -6.02 -9.94 -24.30
N PRO A 225 -5.64 -11.22 -24.16
CA PRO A 225 -6.50 -12.40 -24.11
C PRO A 225 -6.95 -12.86 -22.70
N HIS A 226 -7.14 -11.98 -21.71
CA HIS A 226 -7.39 -12.37 -20.31
C HIS A 226 -8.35 -13.56 -20.13
N SER A 227 -8.00 -14.46 -19.20
CA SER A 227 -8.56 -15.79 -18.88
C SER A 227 -9.98 -16.22 -19.30
N ILE A 228 -10.98 -15.34 -19.42
CA ILE A 228 -12.33 -15.70 -19.88
C ILE A 228 -12.38 -15.55 -21.41
N LEU A 229 -12.05 -16.64 -22.12
CA LEU A 229 -11.84 -16.59 -23.56
C LEU A 229 -13.14 -16.70 -24.36
N ASN A 230 -13.38 -15.76 -25.27
CA ASN A 230 -14.33 -15.93 -26.35
C ASN A 230 -14.01 -15.01 -27.53
N GLY A 231 -13.39 -15.56 -28.58
CA GLY A 231 -13.12 -14.84 -29.81
C GLY A 231 -14.29 -14.82 -30.80
N LYS A 232 -14.12 -14.07 -31.90
CA LYS A 232 -15.12 -13.93 -32.97
C LYS A 232 -15.44 -15.30 -33.61
N PRO A 233 -16.72 -15.65 -33.87
CA PRO A 233 -17.10 -16.99 -34.29
C PRO A 233 -16.48 -17.45 -35.60
N ASP A 234 -16.33 -16.55 -36.57
CA ASP A 234 -15.73 -16.84 -37.86
C ASP A 234 -14.24 -17.22 -37.73
N LEU A 235 -13.51 -16.52 -36.87
CA LEU A 235 -12.12 -16.84 -36.52
C LEU A 235 -12.04 -18.13 -35.68
N VAL A 236 -12.92 -18.30 -34.68
CA VAL A 236 -13.01 -19.54 -33.90
C VAL A 236 -13.23 -20.74 -34.82
N ASP A 237 -14.15 -20.64 -35.78
CA ASP A 237 -14.43 -21.69 -36.75
C ASP A 237 -13.26 -21.92 -37.71
N LYS A 238 -12.51 -20.86 -38.08
CA LYS A 238 -11.24 -21.00 -38.83
C LYS A 238 -10.25 -21.88 -38.06
N TYR A 239 -10.03 -21.61 -36.78
CA TYR A 239 -9.08 -22.37 -35.96
C TYR A 239 -9.54 -23.79 -35.64
N ARG A 240 -10.85 -24.00 -35.44
CA ARG A 240 -11.43 -25.35 -35.31
C ARG A 240 -11.22 -26.22 -36.55
N ARG A 241 -11.30 -25.61 -37.75
CA ARG A 241 -11.00 -26.32 -39.01
C ARG A 241 -9.51 -26.61 -39.16
N LYS A 242 -8.64 -25.77 -38.59
CA LYS A 242 -7.19 -25.94 -38.63
C LYS A 242 -6.73 -27.10 -37.74
N HIS A 243 -7.23 -27.18 -36.52
CA HIS A 243 -6.92 -28.26 -35.59
C HIS A 243 -8.07 -28.45 -34.59
N PRO A 244 -8.42 -29.70 -34.23
CA PRO A 244 -9.33 -29.93 -33.11
C PRO A 244 -8.77 -29.31 -31.81
N PRO A 245 -9.58 -28.59 -31.03
CA PRO A 245 -9.16 -28.08 -29.73
C PRO A 245 -8.70 -29.19 -28.79
N GLY A 246 -7.72 -28.87 -27.95
CA GLY A 246 -7.28 -29.74 -26.87
C GLY A 246 -8.38 -30.03 -25.84
N PRO A 247 -8.14 -30.97 -24.92
CA PRO A 247 -9.07 -31.22 -23.82
C PRO A 247 -9.21 -29.96 -22.97
N SER A 248 -10.43 -29.71 -22.52
CA SER A 248 -10.67 -28.60 -21.61
C SER A 248 -10.13 -28.86 -20.21
N THR A 249 -9.60 -27.81 -19.62
CA THR A 249 -9.13 -27.77 -18.24
C THR A 249 -10.25 -27.37 -17.25
N ARG A 250 -11.45 -26.99 -17.74
CA ARG A 250 -12.59 -26.57 -16.91
C ARG A 250 -13.94 -27.04 -17.45
N GLU A 251 -14.82 -27.43 -16.54
CA GLU A 251 -16.12 -27.99 -16.91
C GLU A 251 -17.21 -26.93 -17.16
N ARG A 252 -17.01 -25.67 -16.74
CA ARG A 252 -18.06 -24.64 -16.76
C ARG A 252 -17.55 -23.29 -17.26
N CYS A 253 -18.38 -22.65 -18.08
CA CYS A 253 -18.23 -21.25 -18.49
C CYS A 253 -19.54 -20.51 -18.15
N ASP A 254 -19.59 -19.88 -16.98
CA ASP A 254 -20.81 -19.19 -16.51
C ASP A 254 -21.18 -18.04 -17.45
N LEU A 255 -20.20 -17.27 -17.94
CA LEU A 255 -20.44 -16.17 -18.89
C LEU A 255 -21.03 -16.66 -20.22
N CYS A 256 -20.64 -17.85 -20.69
CA CYS A 256 -21.20 -18.44 -21.90
C CYS A 256 -22.69 -18.79 -21.69
N GLN A 257 -23.01 -19.41 -20.55
CA GLN A 257 -24.37 -19.78 -20.19
C GLN A 257 -25.27 -18.55 -20.01
N ASP A 258 -24.77 -17.52 -19.32
CA ASP A 258 -25.49 -16.26 -19.08
C ASP A 258 -25.85 -15.52 -20.38
N GLN A 259 -25.10 -15.76 -21.45
CA GLN A 259 -25.32 -15.17 -22.77
C GLN A 259 -26.09 -16.11 -23.73
N GLY A 260 -26.70 -17.17 -23.19
CA GLY A 260 -27.52 -18.09 -23.97
C GLY A 260 -26.72 -18.97 -24.93
N HIS A 261 -25.39 -19.00 -24.83
CA HIS A 261 -24.60 -20.01 -25.50
C HIS A 261 -24.81 -21.33 -24.76
N ALA A 262 -25.21 -22.38 -25.48
CA ALA A 262 -25.10 -23.74 -24.98
C ALA A 262 -23.61 -23.95 -24.73
N GLY A 263 -23.18 -23.78 -23.47
CA GLY A 263 -21.78 -23.65 -23.12
C GLY A 263 -20.94 -24.67 -23.86
N ASP A 264 -19.81 -24.22 -24.40
CA ASP A 264 -18.85 -25.07 -25.09
C ASP A 264 -17.63 -25.32 -24.19
N PRO A 265 -17.81 -25.99 -23.04
CA PRO A 265 -16.79 -26.07 -22.00
C PRO A 265 -15.51 -26.72 -22.52
N LEU A 266 -15.59 -27.54 -23.58
CA LEU A 266 -14.43 -28.19 -24.19
C LEU A 266 -13.50 -27.23 -24.92
N HIS A 267 -13.98 -26.07 -25.39
CA HIS A 267 -13.22 -25.25 -26.33
C HIS A 267 -12.82 -23.87 -25.79
N HIS A 268 -13.60 -23.27 -24.89
CA HIS A 268 -13.20 -22.01 -24.24
C HIS A 268 -11.97 -22.19 -23.33
N TRP A 269 -11.79 -23.38 -22.78
CA TRP A 269 -10.77 -23.70 -21.78
C TRP A 269 -9.84 -24.81 -22.26
N ALA A 270 -9.69 -24.99 -23.57
CA ALA A 270 -8.74 -25.93 -24.12
C ALA A 270 -7.32 -25.53 -23.65
N GLY A 271 -6.60 -26.46 -23.03
CA GLY A 271 -5.24 -26.22 -22.53
C GLY A 271 -4.18 -26.18 -23.64
N ASP A 272 -4.51 -26.72 -24.81
CA ASP A 272 -3.73 -26.60 -26.05
C ASP A 272 -4.65 -26.31 -27.24
N HIS A 273 -4.09 -25.75 -28.32
CA HIS A 273 -4.80 -25.42 -29.56
C HIS A 273 -6.15 -24.73 -29.33
N ASN A 274 -6.21 -23.78 -28.40
CA ASN A 274 -7.45 -23.12 -28.02
C ASN A 274 -7.94 -22.17 -29.13
N PRO A 275 -9.06 -22.46 -29.83
CA PRO A 275 -9.49 -21.68 -30.97
C PRO A 275 -10.03 -20.30 -30.57
N HIS A 276 -10.53 -20.13 -29.33
CA HIS A 276 -10.96 -18.82 -28.84
C HIS A 276 -9.75 -17.95 -28.52
N LEU A 277 -8.71 -18.50 -27.88
CA LEU A 277 -7.45 -17.79 -27.69
C LEU A 277 -6.88 -17.34 -29.04
N ALA A 278 -6.75 -18.27 -29.99
CA ALA A 278 -6.23 -18.00 -31.32
C ALA A 278 -7.01 -16.87 -32.04
N ALA A 279 -8.35 -16.91 -31.97
CA ALA A 279 -9.21 -15.87 -32.54
C ALA A 279 -9.02 -14.50 -31.87
N MET A 280 -8.85 -14.46 -30.55
CA MET A 280 -8.59 -13.22 -29.81
C MET A 280 -7.21 -12.63 -30.15
N LEU A 281 -6.20 -13.48 -30.31
CA LEU A 281 -4.85 -13.07 -30.72
C LEU A 281 -4.82 -12.55 -32.15
N GLU A 282 -5.55 -13.18 -33.06
CA GLU A 282 -5.68 -12.69 -34.44
C GLU A 282 -6.34 -11.30 -34.48
N SER A 283 -7.35 -11.03 -33.65
CA SER A 283 -7.92 -9.67 -33.50
C SER A 283 -6.90 -8.64 -32.98
N ILE A 284 -6.00 -9.01 -32.06
CA ILE A 284 -4.91 -8.11 -31.61
C ILE A 284 -3.92 -7.89 -32.76
N ASP A 285 -3.55 -8.95 -33.47
CA ASP A 285 -2.62 -8.91 -34.60
C ASP A 285 -3.13 -8.06 -35.76
N GLU A 286 -4.41 -8.17 -36.12
CA GLU A 286 -5.08 -7.29 -37.09
C GLU A 286 -4.94 -5.81 -36.68
N GLY A 287 -5.08 -5.51 -35.38
CA GLY A 287 -4.85 -4.18 -34.83
C GLY A 287 -3.43 -3.66 -35.04
N ILE A 288 -2.42 -4.51 -34.86
CA ILE A 288 -1.01 -4.19 -35.16
C ILE A 288 -0.84 -3.88 -36.65
N GLY A 289 -1.48 -4.66 -37.53
CA GLY A 289 -1.51 -4.41 -38.96
C GLY A 289 -2.09 -3.03 -39.28
N MET A 290 -3.26 -2.71 -38.73
CA MET A 290 -3.94 -1.43 -38.94
C MET A 290 -3.11 -0.23 -38.46
N ILE A 291 -2.49 -0.32 -37.28
CA ILE A 291 -1.63 0.74 -36.72
C ILE A 291 -0.42 0.96 -37.62
N ARG A 292 0.28 -0.11 -38.03
CA ARG A 292 1.46 -0.02 -38.89
C ARG A 292 1.11 0.61 -40.23
N SER A 293 0.08 0.10 -40.90
CA SER A 293 -0.39 0.65 -42.17
C SER A 293 -0.77 2.12 -42.06
N ARG A 294 -1.46 2.52 -40.99
CA ARG A 294 -1.82 3.94 -40.82
C ARG A 294 -0.59 4.83 -40.58
N LEU A 295 0.39 4.36 -39.80
CA LEU A 295 1.63 5.09 -39.60
C LEU A 295 2.42 5.25 -40.91
N ASP A 296 2.42 4.24 -41.77
CA ASP A 296 3.04 4.31 -43.11
C ASP A 296 2.29 5.30 -44.01
N GLU A 297 0.95 5.22 -44.07
CA GLU A 297 0.09 6.13 -44.84
C GLU A 297 0.27 7.60 -44.46
N LEU A 298 0.48 7.88 -43.17
CA LEU A 298 0.71 9.22 -42.65
C LEU A 298 2.17 9.67 -42.72
N GLY A 299 3.09 8.81 -43.16
CA GLY A 299 4.53 9.10 -43.18
C GLY A 299 5.18 9.21 -41.79
N LEU A 300 4.53 8.67 -40.75
CA LEU A 300 4.99 8.73 -39.36
C LEU A 300 5.84 7.51 -38.97
N ALA A 301 5.80 6.44 -39.76
CA ALA A 301 6.42 5.17 -39.41
C ALA A 301 7.94 5.27 -39.17
N GLY A 302 8.66 6.12 -39.90
CA GLY A 302 10.11 6.26 -39.74
C GLY A 302 10.53 6.77 -38.35
N ASN A 303 9.67 7.56 -37.69
CA ASN A 303 9.92 8.19 -36.39
C ASN A 303 8.87 7.79 -35.33
N THR A 304 8.40 6.55 -35.36
CA THR A 304 7.48 6.01 -34.36
C THR A 304 8.04 4.73 -33.75
N ILE A 305 8.10 4.70 -32.43
CA ILE A 305 8.45 3.52 -31.63
C ILE A 305 7.16 2.72 -31.42
N ILE A 306 7.15 1.47 -31.86
CA ILE A 306 6.08 0.52 -31.56
C ILE A 306 6.64 -0.55 -30.61
N ILE A 307 6.00 -0.71 -29.45
CA ILE A 307 6.32 -1.73 -28.45
C ILE A 307 5.10 -2.64 -28.32
N PHE A 308 5.32 -3.95 -28.41
CA PHE A 308 4.31 -4.96 -28.10
C PHE A 308 4.83 -5.87 -26.99
N THR A 309 4.04 -6.04 -25.92
CA THR A 309 4.39 -6.92 -24.79
C THR A 309 3.15 -7.44 -24.05
N SER A 310 3.36 -8.23 -23.00
CA SER A 310 2.32 -8.61 -22.02
C SER A 310 2.65 -8.15 -20.59
N ASP A 311 1.65 -8.07 -19.72
CA ASP A 311 1.80 -7.68 -18.32
C ASP A 311 2.24 -8.81 -17.38
N ASN A 312 1.95 -10.06 -17.74
CA ASN A 312 2.42 -11.24 -17.04
C ASN A 312 2.30 -12.46 -17.95
N GLY A 313 2.83 -13.59 -17.49
CA GLY A 313 2.65 -14.88 -18.16
C GLY A 313 1.17 -15.28 -18.28
N GLY A 314 0.88 -16.17 -19.22
CA GLY A 314 -0.46 -16.64 -19.47
C GLY A 314 -0.98 -17.58 -18.38
N GLU A 315 -2.31 -17.68 -18.25
CA GLU A 315 -2.92 -18.66 -17.35
C GLU A 315 -2.80 -20.08 -17.93
N THR A 316 -2.18 -21.00 -17.18
CA THR A 316 -1.86 -22.37 -17.63
C THR A 316 -3.07 -23.25 -17.95
N ASN A 317 -4.28 -22.85 -17.56
CA ASN A 317 -5.51 -23.56 -17.90
C ASN A 317 -5.98 -23.29 -19.34
N VAL A 318 -5.55 -22.17 -19.95
CA VAL A 318 -6.07 -21.74 -21.25
C VAL A 318 -5.00 -21.30 -22.24
N THR A 319 -3.75 -21.19 -21.77
CA THR A 319 -2.58 -20.77 -22.54
C THR A 319 -1.42 -21.75 -22.33
N SER A 320 -0.46 -21.71 -23.23
CA SER A 320 0.84 -22.36 -23.13
C SER A 320 1.96 -21.34 -22.87
N ASN A 321 2.68 -21.55 -21.78
CA ASN A 321 3.96 -20.88 -21.52
C ASN A 321 5.16 -21.76 -21.91
N ALA A 322 4.93 -22.92 -22.54
CA ALA A 322 5.96 -23.91 -22.78
C ALA A 322 7.17 -23.35 -23.57
N PRO A 323 8.40 -23.76 -23.24
CA PRO A 323 8.77 -24.77 -22.25
C PRO A 323 8.88 -24.21 -20.81
N LEU A 324 8.50 -22.96 -20.57
CA LEU A 324 8.64 -22.31 -19.27
C LEU A 324 7.63 -22.88 -18.26
N ARG A 325 8.04 -22.98 -17.00
CA ARG A 325 7.22 -23.51 -15.90
C ARG A 325 6.29 -22.44 -15.32
N GLY A 326 5.10 -22.85 -14.91
CA GLY A 326 4.11 -21.98 -14.26
C GLY A 326 3.42 -21.01 -15.22
N GLY A 327 2.58 -20.14 -14.66
CA GLY A 327 1.91 -19.08 -15.39
C GLY A 327 1.54 -17.91 -14.50
N LYS A 328 0.52 -17.15 -14.89
CA LYS A 328 -0.02 -16.03 -14.10
C LYS A 328 -0.09 -16.36 -12.60
N SER A 329 0.33 -15.42 -11.77
CA SER A 329 0.52 -15.51 -10.30
C SER A 329 1.73 -16.31 -9.80
N GLU A 330 2.49 -16.99 -10.64
CA GLU A 330 3.67 -17.76 -10.23
C GLU A 330 4.99 -17.05 -10.56
N LEU A 331 5.99 -17.14 -9.68
CA LEU A 331 7.32 -16.55 -9.91
C LEU A 331 8.26 -17.42 -10.77
N TYR A 332 7.78 -18.54 -11.28
CA TYR A 332 8.47 -19.34 -12.30
C TYR A 332 8.53 -18.60 -13.64
N GLU A 333 9.45 -18.98 -14.53
CA GLU A 333 9.70 -18.33 -15.80
C GLU A 333 8.43 -18.12 -16.63
N GLY A 334 7.49 -19.06 -16.61
CA GLY A 334 6.24 -18.98 -17.35
C GLY A 334 5.25 -17.96 -16.80
N GLY A 335 5.40 -17.49 -15.56
CA GLY A 335 4.56 -16.45 -14.96
C GLY A 335 5.13 -15.03 -15.08
N ILE A 336 6.45 -14.89 -15.22
CA ILE A 336 7.13 -13.58 -15.27
C ILE A 336 7.83 -13.29 -16.58
N ARG A 337 8.22 -14.27 -17.40
CA ARG A 337 8.84 -14.01 -18.71
C ARG A 337 7.74 -13.82 -19.76
N VAL A 338 7.79 -12.71 -20.48
CA VAL A 338 6.73 -12.27 -21.42
C VAL A 338 7.31 -12.04 -22.83
N PRO A 339 6.49 -12.13 -23.89
CA PRO A 339 6.95 -11.75 -25.22
C PRO A 339 7.16 -10.23 -25.25
N LEU A 340 8.24 -9.77 -25.91
CA LEU A 340 8.50 -8.36 -26.16
C LEU A 340 9.05 -8.16 -27.58
N ILE A 341 8.42 -7.26 -28.32
CA ILE A 341 8.81 -6.85 -29.68
C ILE A 341 8.90 -5.33 -29.70
N VAL A 342 10.00 -4.80 -30.25
CA VAL A 342 10.23 -3.35 -30.38
C VAL A 342 10.61 -3.04 -31.82
N ARG A 343 9.94 -2.05 -32.42
CA ARG A 343 10.23 -1.58 -33.78
C ARG A 343 10.37 -0.06 -33.79
N TRP A 344 11.51 0.42 -34.29
CA TRP A 344 11.77 1.85 -34.50
C TRP A 344 12.80 1.99 -35.64
N PRO A 345 12.38 2.23 -36.90
CA PRO A 345 13.27 2.12 -38.07
C PRO A 345 14.51 3.01 -38.01
N ALA A 346 14.40 4.18 -37.38
CA ALA A 346 15.52 5.10 -37.26
C ALA A 346 16.64 4.60 -36.32
N VAL A 347 16.37 3.60 -35.47
CA VAL A 347 17.25 3.24 -34.34
C VAL A 347 17.45 1.74 -34.18
N VAL A 348 16.40 0.94 -34.33
CA VAL A 348 16.41 -0.51 -34.10
C VAL A 348 16.77 -1.24 -35.40
N PRO A 349 17.84 -2.05 -35.42
CA PRO A 349 18.16 -2.85 -36.60
C PRO A 349 17.10 -3.93 -36.83
N GLU A 350 16.65 -4.04 -38.08
CA GLU A 350 15.62 -4.99 -38.52
C GLU A 350 16.05 -6.45 -38.30
N GLY A 351 15.08 -7.30 -37.97
CA GLY A 351 15.24 -8.75 -37.84
C GLY A 351 16.17 -9.22 -36.72
N THR A 352 16.43 -8.38 -35.72
CA THR A 352 17.38 -8.70 -34.64
C THR A 352 16.73 -9.38 -33.44
N VAL A 353 17.54 -10.15 -32.70
CA VAL A 353 17.11 -10.82 -31.47
C VAL A 353 17.97 -10.37 -30.31
N CYS A 354 17.34 -9.91 -29.23
CA CYS A 354 18.01 -9.53 -27.99
C CYS A 354 17.76 -10.58 -26.90
N SER A 355 18.83 -11.07 -26.29
CA SER A 355 18.78 -12.01 -25.15
C SER A 355 19.20 -11.36 -23.83
N ARG A 356 19.38 -10.03 -23.79
CA ARG A 356 19.66 -9.31 -22.56
C ARG A 356 18.40 -9.31 -21.66
N PRO A 357 18.52 -9.69 -20.38
CA PRO A 357 17.42 -9.56 -19.43
C PRO A 357 16.93 -8.11 -19.32
N THR A 358 15.64 -7.91 -19.58
CA THR A 358 14.95 -6.62 -19.47
C THR A 358 13.70 -6.79 -18.63
N MET A 359 13.25 -5.73 -17.97
CA MET A 359 12.06 -5.70 -17.14
C MET A 359 11.21 -4.48 -17.48
N ASN A 360 9.89 -4.54 -17.29
CA ASN A 360 9.00 -3.44 -17.68
C ASN A 360 9.28 -2.09 -16.99
N VAL A 361 9.94 -2.07 -15.82
CA VAL A 361 10.44 -0.83 -15.18
C VAL A 361 11.46 -0.08 -16.06
N ASP A 362 12.12 -0.76 -17.00
CA ASP A 362 13.11 -0.17 -17.90
C ASP A 362 12.50 0.74 -18.95
N PHE A 363 11.22 0.55 -19.28
CA PHE A 363 10.58 1.35 -20.32
C PHE A 363 10.49 2.82 -19.92
N PHE A 364 10.32 3.12 -18.63
CA PHE A 364 10.27 4.49 -18.13
C PHE A 364 11.54 5.29 -18.51
N PRO A 365 12.76 4.93 -18.04
CA PRO A 365 13.97 5.65 -18.44
C PRO A 365 14.28 5.51 -19.93
N THR A 366 13.94 4.39 -20.57
CA THR A 366 14.19 4.17 -22.01
C THR A 366 13.41 5.14 -22.88
N LEU A 367 12.13 5.33 -22.58
CA LEU A 367 11.24 6.17 -23.39
C LEU A 367 11.53 7.66 -23.17
N LEU A 368 11.91 8.07 -21.95
CA LEU A 368 12.41 9.42 -21.69
C LEU A 368 13.72 9.69 -22.44
N GLU A 369 14.69 8.76 -22.39
CA GLU A 369 15.94 8.91 -23.16
C GLU A 369 15.66 8.98 -24.68
N ALA A 370 14.75 8.15 -25.18
CA ALA A 370 14.35 8.16 -26.59
C ALA A 370 13.68 9.47 -27.02
N ALA A 371 12.91 10.10 -26.11
CA ALA A 371 12.30 11.41 -26.31
C ALA A 371 13.28 12.59 -26.11
N GLY A 372 14.52 12.32 -25.67
CA GLY A 372 15.50 13.35 -25.35
C GLY A 372 15.19 14.11 -24.05
N ILE A 373 14.43 13.49 -23.14
CA ILE A 373 14.02 14.05 -21.85
C ILE A 373 14.92 13.47 -20.75
N ALA A 374 15.48 14.34 -19.91
CA ALA A 374 16.26 13.93 -18.76
C ALA A 374 15.34 13.36 -17.66
N VAL A 375 15.77 12.28 -17.02
CA VAL A 375 15.12 11.76 -15.81
C VAL A 375 15.42 12.72 -14.66
N ASP A 376 14.41 13.02 -13.84
CA ASP A 376 14.60 13.72 -12.58
C ASP A 376 15.32 12.80 -11.58
N GLU A 377 16.51 13.19 -11.14
CA GLU A 377 17.33 12.43 -10.19
C GLU A 377 16.65 12.25 -8.82
N SER A 378 15.62 13.07 -8.50
CA SER A 378 14.87 12.94 -7.26
C SER A 378 13.83 11.81 -7.29
N GLN A 379 13.45 11.31 -8.47
CA GLN A 379 12.57 10.17 -8.61
C GLN A 379 13.40 8.87 -8.52
N PRO A 380 13.21 8.03 -7.49
CA PRO A 380 13.87 6.73 -7.43
C PRO A 380 13.41 5.90 -8.63
N LEU A 381 14.35 5.36 -9.40
CA LEU A 381 14.07 4.43 -10.49
C LEU A 381 14.74 3.08 -10.21
N ASP A 382 14.00 2.01 -10.45
CA ASP A 382 14.52 0.64 -10.36
C ASP A 382 14.88 0.07 -11.76
N GLY A 383 14.41 0.73 -12.82
CA GLY A 383 14.72 0.40 -14.21
C GLY A 383 16.01 1.03 -14.72
N VAL A 384 16.58 0.43 -15.77
CA VAL A 384 17.73 0.98 -16.51
C VAL A 384 17.35 1.12 -17.99
N SER A 385 17.77 2.21 -18.63
CA SER A 385 17.47 2.38 -20.05
C SER A 385 18.07 1.25 -20.90
N ILE A 386 17.25 0.67 -21.76
CA ILE A 386 17.65 -0.34 -22.74
C ILE A 386 17.88 0.26 -24.14
N LEU A 387 17.87 1.59 -24.29
CA LEU A 387 18.02 2.24 -25.61
C LEU A 387 19.33 1.85 -26.31
N SER A 388 20.41 1.64 -25.55
CA SER A 388 21.68 1.12 -26.08
C SER A 388 21.57 -0.31 -26.64
N SER A 389 20.70 -1.15 -26.05
CA SER A 389 20.43 -2.49 -26.56
C SER A 389 19.62 -2.44 -27.85
N LEU A 390 18.66 -1.50 -27.92
CA LEU A 390 17.86 -1.24 -29.12
C LEU A 390 18.73 -0.77 -30.30
N ARG A 391 19.70 0.12 -30.07
CA ARG A 391 20.62 0.64 -31.10
C ARG A 391 21.56 -0.41 -31.69
N ASN A 392 22.15 -1.24 -30.83
CA ASN A 392 23.31 -2.04 -31.22
C ASN A 392 22.95 -3.45 -31.70
N GLY A 393 21.69 -3.90 -31.55
CA GLY A 393 21.27 -5.25 -31.93
C GLY A 393 21.88 -6.38 -31.09
N SER A 394 22.92 -6.10 -30.30
CA SER A 394 23.60 -6.99 -29.36
C SER A 394 24.46 -6.15 -28.39
N PRO A 395 24.14 -6.13 -27.08
CA PRO A 395 24.94 -5.39 -26.10
C PRO A 395 26.23 -6.14 -25.70
N PRO A 396 27.26 -5.43 -25.18
CA PRO A 396 28.47 -6.04 -24.62
C PRO A 396 28.17 -6.96 -23.42
N SER A 397 29.06 -7.93 -23.18
CA SER A 397 28.98 -8.96 -22.14
C SER A 397 28.89 -8.37 -20.72
N GLY A 398 27.82 -8.70 -19.99
CA GLY A 398 27.66 -8.40 -18.56
C GLY A 398 26.21 -8.61 -18.12
N GLY A 399 25.97 -9.59 -17.24
CA GLY A 399 24.61 -9.94 -16.82
C GLY A 399 24.05 -9.01 -15.75
N ARG A 400 22.73 -8.94 -15.72
CA ARG A 400 21.93 -8.08 -14.87
C ARG A 400 21.23 -8.93 -13.83
N THR A 401 21.22 -8.45 -12.59
CA THR A 401 20.42 -9.04 -11.52
C THR A 401 19.00 -8.47 -11.57
N LEU A 402 18.00 -9.34 -11.52
CA LEU A 402 16.58 -9.00 -11.46
C LEU A 402 15.98 -9.55 -10.16
N TYR A 403 14.99 -8.87 -9.62
CA TYR A 403 14.37 -9.21 -8.35
C TYR A 403 12.85 -9.20 -8.47
N TRP A 404 12.18 -9.95 -7.60
CA TRP A 404 10.73 -10.02 -7.47
C TRP A 404 10.35 -10.13 -6.00
N HIS A 405 9.25 -9.48 -5.64
CA HIS A 405 8.66 -9.52 -4.30
C HIS A 405 7.15 -9.68 -4.44
N TYR A 406 6.62 -10.84 -4.06
CA TYR A 406 5.22 -11.19 -4.24
C TYR A 406 4.65 -11.89 -2.99
N PRO A 407 4.54 -11.18 -1.85
CA PRO A 407 3.91 -11.73 -0.67
C PRO A 407 2.40 -11.84 -0.87
N LEU A 408 1.84 -12.97 -0.46
CA LEU A 408 0.42 -13.27 -0.50
C LEU A 408 -0.06 -13.75 0.87
N ASP A 409 -1.27 -13.35 1.25
CA ASP A 409 -1.92 -13.84 2.47
C ASP A 409 -2.29 -15.32 2.40
N ARG A 410 -2.54 -15.81 1.18
CA ARG A 410 -2.89 -17.18 0.88
C ARG A 410 -2.46 -17.51 -0.55
N PRO A 411 -2.24 -18.80 -0.88
CA PRO A 411 -1.99 -19.19 -2.25
C PRO A 411 -3.06 -18.62 -3.20
N HIS A 412 -2.58 -18.07 -4.31
CA HIS A 412 -3.43 -17.53 -5.36
C HIS A 412 -4.24 -18.68 -5.98
N PHE A 413 -5.47 -18.40 -6.42
CA PHE A 413 -6.35 -19.42 -7.02
C PHE A 413 -5.82 -20.00 -8.35
N LEU A 414 -4.78 -19.39 -8.93
CA LEU A 414 -4.06 -19.86 -10.11
C LEU A 414 -2.73 -20.58 -9.78
N GLY A 415 -2.45 -20.87 -8.51
CA GLY A 415 -1.28 -21.65 -8.08
C GLY A 415 -0.12 -20.85 -7.50
N GLY A 416 -0.12 -19.52 -7.65
CA GLY A 416 0.88 -18.63 -7.05
C GLY A 416 1.02 -18.80 -5.53
N ARG A 417 2.26 -18.78 -5.02
CA ARG A 417 2.57 -18.83 -3.59
C ARG A 417 3.23 -17.53 -3.14
N SER A 418 3.09 -17.23 -1.85
CA SER A 418 3.76 -16.10 -1.20
C SER A 418 5.27 -16.28 -1.26
N ALA A 419 5.98 -15.46 -2.05
CA ALA A 419 7.39 -15.67 -2.34
C ALA A 419 8.13 -14.41 -2.79
N GLY A 420 9.45 -14.46 -2.70
CA GLY A 420 10.38 -13.57 -3.39
C GLY A 420 11.22 -14.35 -4.39
N ALA A 421 11.78 -13.69 -5.39
CA ALA A 421 12.72 -14.31 -6.31
C ALA A 421 13.86 -13.36 -6.69
N ILE A 422 15.01 -13.94 -7.01
CA ILE A 422 16.16 -13.23 -7.56
C ILE A 422 16.71 -14.03 -8.72
N ARG A 423 17.04 -13.34 -9.80
CA ARG A 423 17.78 -13.89 -10.91
C ARG A 423 19.09 -13.13 -11.06
N ASP A 424 20.19 -13.81 -10.87
CA ASP A 424 21.53 -13.29 -11.05
C ASP A 424 22.22 -14.07 -12.16
N ASN A 425 22.32 -13.46 -13.34
CA ASN A 425 22.76 -14.11 -14.57
C ASN A 425 21.90 -15.36 -14.89
N ASP A 426 22.52 -16.53 -14.91
CA ASP A 426 21.86 -17.81 -15.21
C ASP A 426 21.29 -18.48 -13.96
N TRP A 427 21.57 -17.97 -12.77
CA TRP A 427 21.02 -18.52 -11.53
C TRP A 427 19.73 -17.81 -11.18
N LYS A 428 18.70 -18.59 -10.83
CA LYS A 428 17.45 -18.08 -10.29
C LYS A 428 17.12 -18.78 -8.99
N LEU A 429 16.78 -18.00 -7.97
CA LEU A 429 16.32 -18.47 -6.68
C LEU A 429 14.87 -18.01 -6.46
N ILE A 430 14.04 -18.89 -5.93
CA ILE A 430 12.71 -18.56 -5.39
C ILE A 430 12.73 -18.90 -3.89
N GLU A 431 12.36 -17.95 -3.04
CA GLU A 431 12.24 -18.09 -1.59
C GLU A 431 10.76 -17.98 -1.20
N PHE A 432 10.21 -19.02 -0.55
CA PHE A 432 8.81 -19.07 -0.16
C PHE A 432 8.63 -18.55 1.28
N PHE A 433 7.82 -17.51 1.45
CA PHE A 433 7.63 -16.84 2.75
C PHE A 433 6.76 -17.64 3.72
N ASP A 434 5.91 -18.53 3.21
CA ASP A 434 5.03 -19.38 4.00
C ASP A 434 5.78 -20.51 4.74
N THR A 435 6.90 -20.95 4.19
CA THR A 435 7.63 -22.16 4.63
C THR A 435 9.10 -21.89 4.96
N GLY A 436 9.66 -20.78 4.48
CA GLY A 436 11.10 -20.50 4.54
C GLY A 436 11.95 -21.34 3.60
N GLU A 437 11.32 -22.19 2.78
CA GLU A 437 12.00 -23.04 1.79
C GLU A 437 12.51 -22.20 0.62
N ALA A 438 13.57 -22.70 -0.03
CA ALA A 438 14.11 -22.08 -1.23
C ALA A 438 14.35 -23.12 -2.34
N GLU A 439 14.09 -22.69 -3.57
CA GLU A 439 14.38 -23.43 -4.79
C GLU A 439 15.44 -22.68 -5.60
N LEU A 440 16.38 -23.41 -6.21
CA LEU A 440 17.46 -22.84 -7.02
C LEU A 440 17.51 -23.53 -8.39
N TYR A 441 17.56 -22.74 -9.46
CA TYR A 441 17.58 -23.22 -10.84
C TYR A 441 18.74 -22.60 -11.63
N ALA A 442 19.32 -23.38 -12.54
CA ALA A 442 20.34 -22.95 -13.49
C ALA A 442 19.70 -22.77 -14.89
N LEU A 443 19.21 -21.58 -15.20
CA LEU A 443 18.37 -21.28 -16.36
C LEU A 443 19.05 -21.47 -17.72
N ALA A 444 20.39 -21.47 -17.76
CA ALA A 444 21.14 -21.75 -18.99
C ALA A 444 20.91 -23.19 -19.48
N ASP A 445 20.81 -24.14 -18.55
CA ASP A 445 20.63 -25.57 -18.84
C ASP A 445 19.20 -26.06 -18.56
N ASP A 446 18.46 -25.33 -17.72
CA ASP A 446 17.13 -25.68 -17.22
C ASP A 446 16.17 -24.48 -17.23
N VAL A 447 15.83 -24.03 -18.44
CA VAL A 447 14.86 -22.93 -18.65
C VAL A 447 13.44 -23.30 -18.19
N ALA A 448 13.17 -24.60 -18.03
CA ALA A 448 11.89 -25.14 -17.58
C ALA A 448 11.83 -25.32 -16.05
N GLU A 449 12.87 -24.94 -15.32
CA GLU A 449 12.94 -24.99 -13.85
C GLU A 449 12.49 -26.34 -13.27
N GLN A 450 12.97 -27.44 -13.83
CA GLN A 450 12.60 -28.80 -13.44
C GLN A 450 13.52 -29.39 -12.37
N ASN A 451 14.75 -28.89 -12.25
CA ASN A 451 15.79 -29.45 -11.39
C ASN A 451 16.16 -28.47 -10.28
N ASN A 452 15.53 -28.63 -9.10
CA ASN A 452 15.90 -27.82 -7.92
C ASN A 452 17.30 -28.21 -7.41
N LEU A 453 18.23 -27.27 -7.46
CA LEU A 453 19.63 -27.42 -7.07
C LEU A 453 19.93 -26.85 -5.67
N ALA A 454 18.94 -26.40 -4.90
CA ALA A 454 19.19 -25.68 -3.64
C ALA A 454 19.99 -26.52 -2.62
N ALA A 455 19.63 -27.81 -2.47
CA ALA A 455 20.37 -28.73 -1.61
C ALA A 455 21.77 -29.10 -2.15
N ALA A 456 21.94 -29.11 -3.48
CA ALA A 456 23.19 -29.46 -4.14
C ALA A 456 24.19 -28.28 -4.19
N ARG A 457 23.69 -27.03 -4.12
CA ARG A 457 24.46 -25.78 -4.23
C ARG A 457 24.14 -24.79 -3.11
N PRO A 458 24.34 -25.17 -1.83
CA PRO A 458 24.00 -24.32 -0.69
C PRO A 458 24.80 -23.01 -0.65
N ASP A 459 25.99 -22.98 -1.27
CA ASP A 459 26.82 -21.79 -1.45
C ASP A 459 26.12 -20.73 -2.32
N VAL A 460 25.54 -21.15 -3.44
CA VAL A 460 24.81 -20.26 -4.36
C VAL A 460 23.48 -19.85 -3.77
N THR A 461 22.73 -20.80 -3.19
CA THR A 461 21.45 -20.53 -2.52
C THR A 461 21.60 -19.45 -1.46
N LYS A 462 22.56 -19.61 -0.54
CA LYS A 462 22.77 -18.64 0.55
C LYS A 462 23.18 -17.26 0.01
N ARG A 463 24.06 -17.21 -0.99
CA ARG A 463 24.48 -15.94 -1.62
C ARG A 463 23.28 -15.19 -2.21
N LEU A 464 22.42 -15.88 -2.95
CA LEU A 464 21.25 -15.27 -3.58
C LEU A 464 20.19 -14.88 -2.55
N GLN A 465 19.98 -15.67 -1.49
CA GLN A 465 19.10 -15.29 -0.39
C GLN A 465 19.57 -14.00 0.28
N THR A 466 20.89 -13.87 0.54
CA THR A 466 21.46 -12.64 1.10
C THR A 466 21.23 -11.44 0.16
N GLN A 467 21.53 -11.57 -1.13
CA GLN A 467 21.29 -10.49 -2.10
C GLN A 467 19.81 -10.11 -2.21
N LEU A 468 18.90 -11.08 -2.19
CA LEU A 468 17.46 -10.83 -2.22
C LEU A 468 17.00 -10.09 -0.96
N ALA A 469 17.51 -10.47 0.21
CA ALA A 469 17.20 -9.79 1.48
C ALA A 469 17.75 -8.35 1.51
N GLU A 470 18.97 -8.12 1.00
CA GLU A 470 19.58 -6.80 0.87
C GLU A 470 18.77 -5.89 -0.06
N TRP A 471 18.39 -6.39 -1.25
CA TRP A 471 17.54 -5.65 -2.17
C TRP A 471 16.16 -5.33 -1.58
N ARG A 472 15.53 -6.28 -0.88
CA ARG A 472 14.25 -6.01 -0.17
C ARG A 472 14.38 -4.89 0.86
N ALA A 473 15.52 -4.81 1.55
CA ALA A 473 15.78 -3.71 2.48
C ALA A 473 15.98 -2.37 1.74
N GLU A 474 16.71 -2.36 0.62
CA GLU A 474 16.95 -1.17 -0.21
C GLU A 474 15.66 -0.57 -0.80
N VAL A 475 14.74 -1.42 -1.25
CA VAL A 475 13.44 -0.97 -1.78
C VAL A 475 12.36 -0.84 -0.71
N GLU A 476 12.74 -1.03 0.57
CA GLU A 476 11.86 -0.94 1.73
C GLU A 476 10.61 -1.86 1.62
N ALA A 477 10.80 -3.06 1.08
CA ALA A 477 9.74 -4.01 0.77
C ALA A 477 8.95 -4.44 2.02
N ARG A 478 7.63 -4.35 1.93
CA ARG A 478 6.69 -4.78 2.98
C ARG A 478 6.37 -6.26 2.85
N THR A 479 6.53 -7.01 3.92
CA THR A 479 6.28 -8.47 3.94
C THR A 479 5.30 -8.80 5.07
N PRO A 480 3.99 -8.85 4.79
CA PRO A 480 3.03 -9.23 5.82
C PRO A 480 3.25 -10.68 6.27
N SER A 481 3.16 -10.90 7.57
CA SER A 481 3.11 -12.24 8.14
C SER A 481 1.77 -12.94 7.85
N PRO A 482 1.79 -14.28 7.62
CA PRO A 482 0.57 -15.04 7.39
C PRO A 482 -0.28 -15.12 8.68
N PRO A 483 -1.62 -15.04 8.58
CA PRO A 483 -2.51 -15.16 9.75
C PRO A 483 -2.37 -16.52 10.46
N LEU A 484 -2.35 -16.50 11.79
CA LEU A 484 -2.19 -17.67 12.65
C LEU A 484 -3.50 -18.12 13.29
N LEU A 485 -4.29 -17.19 13.83
CA LEU A 485 -5.55 -17.51 14.50
C LEU A 485 -6.74 -17.52 13.53
N THR A 486 -6.68 -16.66 12.52
CA THR A 486 -7.83 -16.26 11.73
C THR A 486 -7.62 -16.50 10.24
N THR A 487 -8.70 -16.43 9.46
CA THR A 487 -8.66 -16.34 8.00
C THR A 487 -9.40 -15.07 7.59
N PRO A 488 -8.75 -14.11 6.91
CA PRO A 488 -9.40 -12.91 6.39
C PRO A 488 -10.61 -13.26 5.51
N ARG A 489 -11.73 -12.56 5.74
CA ARG A 489 -12.95 -12.67 4.95
C ARG A 489 -13.19 -11.40 4.16
N GLN A 490 -13.94 -10.46 4.71
CA GLN A 490 -14.29 -9.20 4.05
C GLN A 490 -13.43 -8.07 4.61
N LEU A 491 -12.91 -7.23 3.71
CA LEU A 491 -12.28 -5.97 4.09
C LEU A 491 -13.35 -5.01 4.64
N ALA A 492 -13.33 -4.76 5.95
CA ALA A 492 -14.27 -3.88 6.64
C ALA A 492 -13.83 -2.40 6.55
N PHE A 493 -12.52 -2.16 6.56
CA PHE A 493 -11.92 -0.85 6.42
C PHE A 493 -10.52 -0.96 5.84
N ALA A 494 -10.15 -0.03 4.95
CA ALA A 494 -8.75 0.21 4.64
C ALA A 494 -8.47 1.69 4.36
N ASP A 495 -7.22 2.09 4.56
CA ASP A 495 -6.68 3.40 4.19
C ASP A 495 -5.18 3.28 3.85
N HIS A 496 -4.77 3.96 2.78
CA HIS A 496 -3.38 4.07 2.31
C HIS A 496 -2.86 5.51 2.37
N PHE A 497 -3.62 6.40 3.01
CA PHE A 497 -3.28 7.80 3.26
C PHE A 497 -2.86 8.62 2.03
N THR A 498 -3.20 8.16 0.83
CA THR A 498 -3.02 8.91 -0.41
C THR A 498 -3.74 10.26 -0.28
N PRO A 499 -3.05 11.39 -0.49
CA PRO A 499 -3.66 12.70 -0.38
C PRO A 499 -4.89 12.90 -1.27
N GLY A 500 -5.91 13.56 -0.71
CA GLY A 500 -7.24 13.66 -1.32
C GLY A 500 -8.08 12.37 -1.22
N GLN A 501 -7.49 11.27 -0.77
CA GLN A 501 -8.12 9.94 -0.68
C GLN A 501 -8.11 9.36 0.75
N VAL A 502 -7.78 10.19 1.74
CA VAL A 502 -7.78 9.81 3.15
C VAL A 502 -9.22 9.72 3.66
N SER A 503 -9.56 8.66 4.39
CA SER A 503 -10.90 8.50 4.94
C SER A 503 -11.28 9.67 5.86
N PRO A 504 -12.49 10.25 5.71
CA PRO A 504 -13.00 11.27 6.63
C PRO A 504 -13.32 10.70 8.02
N ARG A 505 -13.24 9.37 8.20
CA ARG A 505 -13.41 8.73 9.51
C ARG A 505 -12.22 8.95 10.43
N TRP A 506 -11.06 9.34 9.91
CA TRP A 506 -9.92 9.72 10.74
C TRP A 506 -10.13 11.09 11.40
N PHE A 507 -9.90 11.16 12.70
CA PHE A 507 -9.94 12.42 13.44
C PHE A 507 -8.55 13.03 13.58
N PHE A 508 -8.20 13.93 12.65
CA PHE A 508 -6.95 14.66 12.68
C PHE A 508 -6.96 15.79 13.70
N SER A 509 -5.87 15.91 14.47
CA SER A 509 -5.49 17.10 15.24
C SER A 509 -4.26 17.76 14.59
N GLY A 510 -3.84 18.94 15.06
CA GLY A 510 -2.67 19.64 14.51
C GLY A 510 -1.35 18.85 14.54
N GLU A 511 -1.28 17.79 15.36
CA GLU A 511 -0.09 16.94 15.52
C GLU A 511 -0.03 15.77 14.51
N TRP A 512 -1.08 15.56 13.71
CA TRP A 512 -1.18 14.44 12.76
C TRP A 512 -1.48 14.95 11.34
N ALA A 513 -0.83 14.36 10.34
CA ALA A 513 -1.06 14.69 8.94
C ALA A 513 -0.93 13.47 8.03
N ALA A 514 -1.63 13.49 6.90
CA ALA A 514 -1.48 12.52 5.81
C ALA A 514 -0.81 13.21 4.61
N GLU A 515 0.41 12.78 4.30
CA GLU A 515 1.31 13.39 3.30
C GLU A 515 2.10 12.29 2.60
N ASN A 516 2.23 12.35 1.27
CA ASN A 516 3.02 11.38 0.49
C ASN A 516 2.55 9.92 0.66
N GLY A 517 1.24 9.69 0.79
CA GLY A 517 0.68 8.37 1.06
C GLY A 517 0.96 7.83 2.47
N ILE A 518 1.35 8.69 3.41
CA ILE A 518 1.76 8.27 4.76
C ILE A 518 1.04 9.11 5.81
N LEU A 519 0.50 8.45 6.83
CA LEU A 519 0.06 9.09 8.06
C LEU A 519 1.25 9.34 8.98
N ARG A 520 1.54 10.60 9.29
CA ARG A 520 2.67 11.00 10.15
C ARG A 520 2.19 11.76 11.38
N ARG A 521 2.87 11.52 12.49
CA ARG A 521 2.86 12.40 13.66
C ARG A 521 4.02 13.40 13.55
N ALA A 522 3.77 14.66 13.86
CA ALA A 522 4.77 15.73 13.79
C ALA A 522 5.82 15.64 14.92
N ASP A 523 7.02 16.16 14.65
CA ASP A 523 8.21 16.07 15.50
C ASP A 523 8.19 17.02 16.71
N ASP A 524 7.27 17.99 16.72
CA ASP A 524 7.15 19.07 17.71
C ASP A 524 5.97 18.90 18.68
N GLY A 525 5.35 17.72 18.70
CA GLY A 525 4.19 17.43 19.53
C GLY A 525 4.47 17.54 21.03
N THR A 526 3.51 18.07 21.80
CA THR A 526 3.65 18.19 23.26
C THR A 526 3.06 16.96 23.95
N GLY A 527 3.90 15.96 24.17
CA GLY A 527 3.50 14.72 24.84
C GLY A 527 2.76 13.72 23.96
N THR A 528 2.16 12.73 24.60
CA THR A 528 1.49 11.60 23.95
C THR A 528 0.16 12.00 23.29
N THR A 529 0.01 11.74 22.00
CA THR A 529 -1.22 12.07 21.24
C THR A 529 -1.80 10.85 20.52
N ARG A 530 -3.03 11.01 20.01
CA ARG A 530 -3.81 9.94 19.38
C ARG A 530 -4.49 10.43 18.12
N ILE A 531 -4.54 9.55 17.13
CA ILE A 531 -5.44 9.66 15.98
C ILE A 531 -6.46 8.53 16.02
N PHE A 532 -7.74 8.91 15.94
CA PHE A 532 -8.85 7.99 16.15
C PHE A 532 -9.53 7.68 14.83
N LEU A 533 -9.97 6.43 14.67
CA LEU A 533 -10.87 6.03 13.60
C LEU A 533 -12.31 5.99 14.12
N ARG A 534 -13.15 6.88 13.61
CA ARG A 534 -14.57 6.97 13.95
C ARG A 534 -15.36 5.80 13.38
N GLU A 535 -16.53 5.53 13.96
CA GLU A 535 -17.51 4.54 13.47
C GLU A 535 -16.91 3.13 13.33
N THR A 536 -16.02 2.75 14.24
CA THR A 536 -15.51 1.39 14.29
C THR A 536 -16.51 0.50 15.02
N GLU A 537 -16.72 -0.71 14.49
CA GLU A 537 -17.53 -1.74 15.12
C GLU A 537 -17.09 -3.09 14.56
N PHE A 538 -16.43 -3.91 15.40
CA PHE A 538 -16.02 -5.26 15.05
C PHE A 538 -15.77 -6.13 16.28
N ASP A 539 -16.05 -7.42 16.18
CA ASP A 539 -15.76 -8.43 17.21
C ASP A 539 -14.41 -9.09 16.89
N ASP A 540 -14.44 -10.31 16.34
CA ASP A 540 -13.29 -10.99 15.75
C ASP A 540 -12.82 -10.23 14.51
N ALA A 541 -11.52 -9.98 14.45
CA ALA A 541 -10.93 -9.21 13.36
C ALA A 541 -9.47 -9.54 13.15
N LEU A 542 -9.01 -9.32 11.92
CA LEU A 542 -7.59 -9.21 11.60
C LEU A 542 -7.31 -7.75 11.24
N ILE A 543 -6.39 -7.14 11.96
CA ILE A 543 -5.93 -5.78 11.73
C ILE A 543 -4.50 -5.86 11.19
N ARG A 544 -4.23 -5.16 10.09
CA ARG A 544 -2.89 -5.01 9.55
C ARG A 544 -2.57 -3.53 9.40
N PHE A 545 -1.34 -3.14 9.69
CA PHE A 545 -0.87 -1.79 9.43
C PHE A 545 0.65 -1.79 9.28
N ASP A 546 1.14 -0.91 8.41
CA ASP A 546 2.56 -0.64 8.27
C ASP A 546 2.95 0.49 9.23
N PHE A 547 4.13 0.41 9.83
CA PHE A 547 4.65 1.44 10.72
C PHE A 547 6.16 1.66 10.53
N ARG A 548 6.61 2.88 10.85
CA ARG A 548 8.01 3.24 11.13
C ARG A 548 8.09 3.90 12.49
N LEU A 549 9.05 3.45 13.30
CA LEU A 549 9.25 4.00 14.63
C LEU A 549 9.82 5.42 14.61
N HIS A 550 10.71 5.73 13.67
CA HIS A 550 11.51 6.95 13.72
C HIS A 550 12.11 7.15 15.14
N GLU A 551 11.88 8.29 15.79
CA GLU A 551 12.41 8.58 17.12
C GLU A 551 11.47 8.15 18.27
N SER A 552 10.31 7.55 17.94
CA SER A 552 9.34 7.09 18.93
C SER A 552 9.89 5.95 19.79
N GLN A 553 9.67 6.10 21.10
CA GLN A 553 9.97 5.10 22.11
C GLN A 553 8.78 4.17 22.36
N ASP A 554 7.57 4.54 21.90
CA ASP A 554 6.36 3.75 22.11
C ASP A 554 5.24 4.15 21.13
N ILE A 555 5.05 3.33 20.10
CA ILE A 555 3.85 3.32 19.26
C ILE A 555 2.82 2.37 19.89
N ARG A 556 1.54 2.73 19.88
CA ARG A 556 0.47 1.86 20.36
C ARG A 556 -0.70 1.75 19.39
N LEU A 557 -1.11 0.53 19.09
CA LEU A 557 -2.44 0.24 18.57
C LEU A 557 -3.39 0.07 19.76
N VAL A 558 -4.46 0.85 19.80
CA VAL A 558 -5.45 0.83 20.89
C VAL A 558 -6.81 0.43 20.35
N THR A 559 -7.41 -0.62 20.91
CA THR A 559 -8.79 -1.05 20.61
C THR A 559 -9.63 -1.12 21.88
N GLY A 560 -10.95 -0.94 21.76
CA GLY A 560 -11.84 -0.97 22.92
C GLY A 560 -13.31 -0.78 22.59
N GLY A 561 -14.17 -0.81 23.60
CA GLY A 561 -15.63 -0.63 23.47
C GLY A 561 -16.20 0.14 24.67
N ASP A 562 -17.43 0.66 24.56
CA ASP A 562 -18.15 1.35 25.65
C ASP A 562 -17.37 2.52 26.30
N GLY A 563 -16.53 3.21 25.51
CA GLY A 563 -15.69 4.31 26.01
C GLY A 563 -14.48 3.87 26.85
N HIS A 564 -14.14 2.59 26.86
CA HIS A 564 -12.99 2.00 27.54
C HIS A 564 -12.08 1.26 26.57
N TYR A 565 -10.81 1.10 26.95
CA TYR A 565 -9.85 0.30 26.18
C TYR A 565 -9.98 -1.16 26.59
N ASN A 566 -9.85 -2.07 25.64
CA ASN A 566 -9.86 -3.51 25.90
C ASN A 566 -8.46 -4.08 25.69
N ALA A 567 -7.81 -3.72 24.58
CA ALA A 567 -6.47 -4.17 24.21
C ALA A 567 -5.59 -3.04 23.70
N VAL A 568 -4.33 -3.07 24.08
CA VAL A 568 -3.27 -2.16 23.66
C VAL A 568 -2.06 -2.98 23.23
N ILE A 569 -1.59 -2.80 22.01
CA ILE A 569 -0.36 -3.39 21.51
C ILE A 569 0.69 -2.30 21.56
N HIS A 570 1.73 -2.48 22.36
CA HIS A 570 2.85 -1.56 22.48
C HIS A 570 3.99 -2.03 21.58
N ILE A 571 4.55 -1.10 20.81
CA ILE A 571 5.67 -1.32 19.91
C ILE A 571 6.77 -0.34 20.30
N ARG A 572 7.89 -0.86 20.76
CA ARG A 572 9.07 -0.12 21.22
C ARG A 572 10.28 -0.51 20.38
N PRO A 573 11.37 0.27 20.40
CA PRO A 573 12.56 -0.01 19.59
C PRO A 573 13.15 -1.42 19.72
N ASP A 574 13.06 -2.03 20.91
CA ASP A 574 13.70 -3.30 21.25
C ASP A 574 12.71 -4.47 21.47
N HIS A 575 11.40 -4.19 21.50
CA HIS A 575 10.37 -5.20 21.70
C HIS A 575 8.95 -4.70 21.42
N PHE A 576 8.00 -5.63 21.33
CA PHE A 576 6.57 -5.32 21.41
C PHE A 576 5.85 -6.25 22.40
N PHE A 577 4.70 -5.82 22.89
CA PHE A 577 3.91 -6.60 23.86
C PHE A 577 2.44 -6.21 23.87
N ILE A 578 1.62 -7.08 24.45
CA ILE A 578 0.17 -6.86 24.57
C ILE A 578 -0.18 -6.45 26.01
N GLN A 579 -1.09 -5.50 26.15
CA GLN A 579 -1.65 -5.09 27.43
C GLN A 579 -3.17 -5.04 27.34
N THR A 580 -3.88 -5.73 28.24
CA THR A 580 -5.31 -5.49 28.45
C THR A 580 -5.50 -4.33 29.44
N ALA A 581 -6.60 -3.61 29.32
CA ALA A 581 -6.83 -2.41 30.11
C ALA A 581 -7.86 -2.61 31.24
N LEU A 582 -7.92 -1.62 32.14
CA LEU A 582 -8.94 -1.56 33.19
C LEU A 582 -10.30 -1.33 32.53
N ASP A 583 -11.24 -2.22 32.83
CA ASP A 583 -12.63 -2.02 32.44
C ASP A 583 -13.51 -1.89 33.69
N LYS A 584 -14.13 -0.73 33.82
CA LYS A 584 -14.94 -0.38 34.99
C LYS A 584 -16.32 -1.03 35.00
N SER A 585 -16.75 -1.60 33.86
CA SER A 585 -17.99 -2.36 33.76
C SER A 585 -17.85 -3.81 34.23
N GLY A 586 -16.61 -4.31 34.34
CA GLY A 586 -16.30 -5.70 34.69
C GLY A 586 -15.21 -5.83 35.77
N PRO A 587 -14.83 -7.07 36.11
CA PRO A 587 -13.80 -7.35 37.12
C PRO A 587 -12.38 -7.35 36.53
N TYR A 588 -12.10 -6.51 35.53
CA TYR A 588 -10.88 -6.57 34.73
C TYR A 588 -9.91 -5.45 35.09
N PHE A 589 -8.68 -5.82 35.44
CA PHE A 589 -7.59 -4.88 35.71
C PHE A 589 -6.56 -4.90 34.58
N PRO A 590 -5.75 -3.83 34.44
CA PRO A 590 -4.72 -3.81 33.43
C PRO A 590 -3.77 -4.99 33.63
N SER A 591 -3.48 -5.75 32.58
CA SER A 591 -2.54 -6.87 32.63
C SER A 591 -1.65 -6.82 31.40
N ARG A 592 -0.36 -7.11 31.59
CA ARG A 592 0.61 -7.25 30.51
C ARG A 592 0.70 -8.73 30.15
N HIS A 593 0.51 -9.04 28.88
CA HIS A 593 0.52 -10.40 28.33
C HIS A 593 1.83 -10.62 27.57
N GLY A 594 1.85 -11.59 26.66
CA GLY A 594 3.01 -11.98 25.88
C GLY A 594 3.79 -10.81 25.29
N GLU A 595 5.07 -11.06 25.06
CA GLU A 595 6.05 -10.09 24.63
C GLU A 595 7.08 -10.74 23.73
N CYS A 596 7.68 -9.94 22.87
CA CYS A 596 8.68 -10.42 21.92
C CYS A 596 9.79 -9.37 21.77
N ALA A 597 11.02 -9.78 22.06
CA ALA A 597 12.22 -8.98 21.75
C ALA A 597 12.47 -8.96 20.24
N ILE A 598 12.69 -7.77 19.69
CA ILE A 598 13.05 -7.53 18.30
C ILE A 598 13.64 -6.13 18.19
N ASP A 599 14.81 -6.00 17.55
CA ASP A 599 15.46 -4.71 17.32
C ASP A 599 14.92 -4.09 16.03
N PHE A 600 13.95 -3.18 16.17
CA PHE A 600 13.39 -2.47 15.03
C PHE A 600 14.34 -1.36 14.58
N ASP A 601 14.75 -1.42 13.31
CA ASP A 601 15.36 -0.27 12.62
C ASP A 601 14.36 0.91 12.53
N PRO A 602 14.67 2.07 13.15
CA PRO A 602 13.82 3.27 13.13
C PRO A 602 13.35 3.74 11.75
N GLY A 603 14.17 3.57 10.72
CA GLY A 603 13.90 4.07 9.38
C GLY A 603 13.10 3.11 8.51
N ARG A 604 13.00 1.84 8.91
CA ARG A 604 12.45 0.76 8.09
C ARG A 604 10.95 0.59 8.30
N TRP A 605 10.22 0.29 7.22
CA TRP A 605 8.83 -0.17 7.28
C TRP A 605 8.73 -1.58 7.84
N TYR A 606 7.84 -1.77 8.81
CA TYR A 606 7.39 -3.07 9.30
C TYR A 606 5.89 -3.19 9.15
N THR A 607 5.41 -4.40 8.88
CA THR A 607 3.98 -4.71 8.86
C THR A 607 3.62 -5.46 10.13
N MET A 608 2.71 -4.89 10.93
CA MET A 608 2.16 -5.57 12.11
C MET A 608 0.83 -6.22 11.75
N THR A 609 0.68 -7.51 12.04
CA THR A 609 -0.58 -8.26 11.97
C THR A 609 -1.10 -8.50 13.39
N VAL A 610 -2.32 -8.08 13.68
CA VAL A 610 -3.00 -8.26 14.97
C VAL A 610 -4.30 -9.02 14.76
N GLU A 611 -4.41 -10.18 15.37
CA GLU A 611 -5.54 -11.10 15.19
C GLU A 611 -6.33 -11.23 16.49
N PHE A 612 -7.64 -11.05 16.40
CA PHE A 612 -8.59 -11.27 17.48
C PHE A 612 -9.51 -12.45 17.14
N LEU A 613 -9.61 -13.40 18.05
CA LEU A 613 -10.52 -14.55 17.96
C LEU A 613 -11.05 -14.90 19.35
N GLY A 614 -12.27 -14.47 19.67
CA GLY A 614 -12.88 -14.60 20.99
C GLY A 614 -12.04 -13.92 22.08
N ASP A 615 -11.63 -14.69 23.08
CA ASP A 615 -10.81 -14.22 24.20
C ASP A 615 -9.30 -14.21 23.92
N ARG A 616 -8.88 -14.47 22.66
CA ARG A 616 -7.47 -14.53 22.24
C ARG A 616 -7.08 -13.36 21.36
N LEU A 617 -5.82 -12.94 21.52
CA LEU A 617 -5.16 -11.95 20.68
C LEU A 617 -3.72 -12.41 20.38
N VAL A 618 -3.32 -12.38 19.11
CA VAL A 618 -1.91 -12.54 18.71
C VAL A 618 -1.49 -11.34 17.87
N ALA A 619 -0.36 -10.73 18.22
CA ALA A 619 0.28 -9.66 17.46
C ALA A 619 1.63 -10.15 16.96
N HIS A 620 1.97 -9.94 15.70
CA HIS A 620 3.19 -10.45 15.10
C HIS A 620 3.62 -9.62 13.89
N VAL A 621 4.94 -9.56 13.68
CA VAL A 621 5.56 -8.83 12.56
C VAL A 621 6.15 -9.77 11.50
N ASP A 622 6.44 -11.01 11.88
CA ASP A 622 6.88 -12.09 11.00
C ASP A 622 6.57 -13.46 11.66
N PRO A 623 6.85 -14.61 11.00
CA PRO A 623 6.54 -15.93 11.54
C PRO A 623 7.29 -16.34 12.83
N GLU A 624 8.38 -15.66 13.20
CA GLU A 624 9.19 -15.96 14.39
C GLU A 624 8.95 -14.98 15.55
N HIS A 625 8.59 -13.74 15.25
CA HIS A 625 8.40 -12.68 16.24
C HIS A 625 6.91 -12.41 16.48
N LEU A 626 6.37 -12.97 17.57
CA LEU A 626 4.98 -12.82 18.00
C LEU A 626 4.82 -12.62 19.50
N ALA A 627 3.73 -11.98 19.89
CA ALA A 627 3.24 -11.86 21.26
C ALA A 627 1.79 -12.36 21.32
N SER A 628 1.46 -13.12 22.36
CA SER A 628 0.11 -13.68 22.53
C SER A 628 -0.56 -13.24 23.83
N ALA A 629 -1.90 -13.21 23.83
CA ALA A 629 -2.69 -12.94 25.01
C ALA A 629 -3.97 -13.79 25.00
N GLN A 630 -4.37 -14.26 26.17
CA GLN A 630 -5.70 -14.84 26.39
C GLN A 630 -6.33 -14.19 27.62
N HIS A 631 -7.43 -13.47 27.41
CA HIS A 631 -8.08 -12.73 28.48
C HIS A 631 -9.56 -12.46 28.15
N PRO A 632 -10.52 -12.67 29.08
CA PRO A 632 -11.95 -12.50 28.80
C PRO A 632 -12.37 -11.11 28.31
N ILE A 633 -11.65 -10.05 28.66
CA ILE A 633 -11.91 -8.69 28.15
C ILE A 633 -11.73 -8.56 26.63
N LEU A 634 -10.98 -9.47 26.01
CA LEU A 634 -10.73 -9.49 24.57
C LEU A 634 -11.97 -9.97 23.80
N ASP A 635 -12.85 -10.75 24.43
CA ASP A 635 -14.12 -11.19 23.85
C ASP A 635 -15.20 -10.10 24.02
N ARG A 636 -14.97 -8.95 23.38
CA ARG A 636 -15.85 -7.79 23.40
C ARG A 636 -15.88 -7.09 22.05
N THR A 637 -17.04 -6.55 21.71
CA THR A 637 -17.20 -5.66 20.57
C THR A 637 -16.32 -4.42 20.72
N ARG A 638 -15.57 -4.12 19.66
CA ARG A 638 -14.66 -2.99 19.57
C ARG A 638 -15.34 -1.85 18.82
N GLN A 639 -15.59 -0.76 19.54
CA GLN A 639 -16.13 0.50 19.01
C GLN A 639 -15.11 1.65 18.99
N TYR A 640 -13.87 1.33 19.36
CA TYR A 640 -12.77 2.25 19.48
C TYR A 640 -11.54 1.66 18.79
N PHE A 641 -10.91 2.48 17.94
CA PHE A 641 -9.63 2.21 17.30
C PHE A 641 -8.81 3.50 17.28
N ALA A 642 -7.56 3.44 17.69
CA ALA A 642 -6.64 4.56 17.57
C ALA A 642 -5.18 4.10 17.46
N PHE A 643 -4.39 4.89 16.74
CA PHE A 643 -2.95 4.91 16.97
C PHE A 643 -2.64 5.96 18.03
N GLN A 644 -1.76 5.59 18.96
CA GLN A 644 -1.23 6.48 19.98
C GLN A 644 0.28 6.45 19.91
N VAL A 645 0.90 7.61 19.94
CA VAL A 645 2.36 7.75 19.89
C VAL A 645 2.77 8.67 21.02
N ASP A 646 3.96 8.45 21.55
CA ASP A 646 4.62 9.31 22.54
C ASP A 646 4.92 10.70 21.98
N GLU A 647 5.93 11.42 22.49
CA GLU A 647 6.21 12.79 22.07
C GLU A 647 6.99 12.91 20.75
N SER A 648 7.47 11.78 20.19
CA SER A 648 8.35 11.75 19.01
C SER A 648 7.66 11.37 17.69
N ALA A 649 8.33 11.64 16.58
CA ALA A 649 7.87 11.30 15.24
C ALA A 649 7.54 9.81 15.09
N ALA A 650 6.49 9.50 14.32
CA ALA A 650 6.17 8.14 13.88
C ALA A 650 5.38 8.19 12.57
N ALA A 651 5.42 7.11 11.79
CA ALA A 651 4.70 7.02 10.52
C ALA A 651 3.92 5.70 10.40
N PHE A 652 2.79 5.77 9.71
CA PHE A 652 1.87 4.67 9.47
C PHE A 652 1.37 4.66 8.03
N ASP A 653 1.10 3.48 7.49
CA ASP A 653 0.46 3.30 6.19
C ASP A 653 -0.34 1.97 6.15
N ASN A 654 -1.10 1.74 5.08
CA ASN A 654 -1.74 0.46 4.74
C ASN A 654 -2.54 -0.14 5.90
N VAL A 655 -3.37 0.69 6.53
CA VAL A 655 -4.19 0.27 7.66
C VAL A 655 -5.37 -0.51 7.09
N GLN A 656 -5.52 -1.77 7.50
CA GLN A 656 -6.56 -2.68 7.03
C GLN A 656 -7.23 -3.36 8.22
N ILE A 657 -8.55 -3.47 8.17
CA ILE A 657 -9.36 -4.22 9.15
C ILE A 657 -10.23 -5.19 8.36
N PHE A 658 -10.08 -6.47 8.64
CA PHE A 658 -10.84 -7.56 8.03
C PHE A 658 -11.78 -8.17 9.05
N THR A 659 -12.99 -8.50 8.61
CA THR A 659 -13.77 -9.56 9.26
C THR A 659 -13.09 -10.90 9.03
N VAL A 660 -13.29 -11.85 9.94
CA VAL A 660 -12.53 -13.11 9.92
C VAL A 660 -13.40 -14.34 10.12
N GLY A 661 -12.87 -15.48 9.70
CA GLY A 661 -13.27 -16.79 10.22
C GLY A 661 -12.11 -17.46 10.96
N ARG A 662 -12.38 -18.61 11.58
CA ARG A 662 -11.36 -19.44 12.24
C ARG A 662 -10.35 -20.01 11.22
N HIS A 663 -9.06 -19.99 11.54
CA HIS A 663 -8.03 -20.62 10.70
C HIS A 663 -8.23 -22.15 10.63
N PRO A 664 -8.13 -22.79 9.44
CA PRO A 664 -8.31 -24.23 9.29
C PRO A 664 -7.33 -25.07 10.12
N GLU A 665 -6.09 -24.59 10.29
CA GLU A 665 -5.05 -25.27 11.07
C GLU A 665 -4.88 -24.66 12.47
N LEU A 666 -5.94 -24.09 13.07
CA LEU A 666 -5.84 -23.36 14.34
C LEU A 666 -5.10 -24.14 15.42
N ASP A 667 -5.39 -25.43 15.60
CA ASP A 667 -4.82 -26.22 16.69
C ASP A 667 -3.29 -26.34 16.54
N ARG A 668 -2.78 -26.57 15.31
CA ARG A 668 -1.34 -26.55 15.02
C ARG A 668 -0.73 -25.18 15.25
N ASN A 669 -1.44 -24.12 14.86
CA ASN A 669 -0.96 -22.75 15.02
C ASN A 669 -0.90 -22.34 16.50
N LEU A 670 -1.81 -22.85 17.34
CA LEU A 670 -1.73 -22.65 18.79
C LEU A 670 -0.50 -23.32 19.39
N ASP A 671 -0.17 -24.55 18.98
CA ASP A 671 1.07 -25.22 19.39
C ASP A 671 2.31 -24.40 18.97
N HIS A 672 2.29 -23.82 17.76
CA HIS A 672 3.36 -22.94 17.25
C HIS A 672 3.47 -21.65 18.06
N ILE A 673 2.35 -21.00 18.38
CA ILE A 673 2.31 -19.79 19.21
C ILE A 673 2.89 -20.08 20.60
N GLU A 674 2.49 -21.18 21.24
CA GLU A 674 3.00 -21.58 22.55
C GLU A 674 4.51 -21.88 22.51
N ALA A 675 5.01 -22.48 21.43
CA ALA A 675 6.44 -22.74 21.25
C ALA A 675 7.28 -21.45 21.10
N LEU A 676 6.68 -20.37 20.57
CA LEU A 676 7.37 -19.09 20.35
C LEU A 676 7.29 -18.12 21.53
N ASP A 677 6.29 -18.22 22.40
CA ASP A 677 6.01 -17.29 23.50
C ASP A 677 7.20 -17.11 24.48
N ALA A 678 8.16 -18.04 24.49
CA ALA A 678 9.40 -17.97 25.29
C ALA A 678 10.71 -17.83 24.48
N ARG A 679 10.65 -17.78 23.14
CA ARG A 679 11.85 -17.84 22.27
C ARG A 679 12.62 -16.51 22.21
N HIS A 680 11.91 -15.39 22.32
CA HIS A 680 12.46 -14.03 22.21
C HIS A 680 12.25 -13.21 23.49
N PRO A 681 12.93 -13.54 24.61
CA PRO A 681 12.70 -12.89 25.89
C PRO A 681 13.21 -11.44 25.91
N VAL A 682 12.46 -10.55 26.53
CA VAL A 682 12.84 -9.14 26.72
C VAL A 682 13.67 -8.98 28.00
N SER A 683 14.81 -8.30 27.90
CA SER A 683 15.65 -7.99 29.06
C SER A 683 15.02 -6.91 29.93
N ARG A 684 14.99 -7.10 31.26
CA ARG A 684 14.34 -6.19 32.21
C ARG A 684 15.07 -6.09 33.53
N SER A 685 14.83 -4.98 34.25
CA SER A 685 15.22 -4.86 35.64
C SER A 685 14.35 -5.77 36.52
N LEU A 686 14.86 -6.15 37.68
CA LEU A 686 14.12 -6.96 38.64
C LEU A 686 12.88 -6.21 39.16
N GLU A 687 12.99 -4.88 39.28
CA GLU A 687 11.92 -3.97 39.66
C GLU A 687 10.78 -3.99 38.62
N ASP A 688 11.11 -3.98 37.33
CA ASP A 688 10.11 -4.04 36.25
C ASP A 688 9.40 -5.40 36.21
N GLU A 689 10.16 -6.50 36.35
CA GLU A 689 9.58 -7.85 36.46
C GLU A 689 8.58 -7.93 37.61
N PHE A 690 8.96 -7.38 38.77
CA PHE A 690 8.11 -7.34 39.95
C PHE A 690 6.84 -6.53 39.74
N GLU A 691 6.92 -5.31 39.20
CA GLU A 691 5.74 -4.46 38.98
C GLU A 691 4.81 -5.02 37.89
N ILE A 692 5.35 -5.74 36.90
CA ILE A 692 4.54 -6.45 35.90
C ILE A 692 3.82 -7.63 36.55
N GLU A 693 4.54 -8.51 37.25
CA GLU A 693 3.92 -9.69 37.86
C GLU A 693 2.92 -9.28 38.93
N LYS A 694 3.20 -8.22 39.71
CA LYS A 694 2.28 -7.69 40.72
C LYS A 694 0.94 -7.28 40.13
N ARG A 695 0.98 -6.61 38.99
CA ARG A 695 -0.21 -6.17 38.25
C ARG A 695 -0.97 -7.35 37.64
N ASN A 696 -0.26 -8.31 37.05
CA ASN A 696 -0.86 -9.51 36.47
C ASN A 696 -1.49 -10.41 37.54
N ALA A 697 -0.81 -10.60 38.67
CA ALA A 697 -1.31 -11.33 39.83
C ALA A 697 -2.55 -10.65 40.41
N HIS A 698 -2.56 -9.32 40.48
CA HIS A 698 -3.73 -8.56 40.94
C HIS A 698 -4.97 -8.84 40.08
N ASP A 699 -4.86 -8.73 38.74
CA ASP A 699 -5.97 -9.06 37.84
C ASP A 699 -6.40 -10.53 37.97
N ARG A 700 -5.44 -11.46 37.85
CA ARG A 700 -5.69 -12.90 37.88
C ARG A 700 -6.40 -13.33 39.16
N LEU A 701 -5.93 -12.88 40.32
CA LEU A 701 -6.55 -13.19 41.61
C LEU A 701 -7.88 -12.46 41.80
N TYR A 702 -8.03 -11.22 41.32
CA TYR A 702 -9.33 -10.54 41.42
C TYR A 702 -10.42 -11.30 40.65
N ARG A 703 -10.09 -11.84 39.47
CA ARG A 703 -10.99 -12.66 38.65
C ARG A 703 -11.28 -14.03 39.25
N SER A 704 -10.26 -14.71 39.79
CA SER A 704 -10.36 -16.13 40.19
C SER A 704 -10.60 -16.36 41.68
N ASN A 705 -10.32 -15.40 42.56
CA ASN A 705 -10.34 -15.58 44.02
C ASN A 705 -11.29 -14.59 44.71
N ALA A 706 -12.40 -15.13 45.26
CA ALA A 706 -13.41 -14.33 45.94
C ALA A 706 -12.87 -13.58 47.17
N ARG A 707 -11.98 -14.20 47.95
CA ARG A 707 -11.40 -13.59 49.15
C ARG A 707 -10.49 -12.42 48.80
N TYR A 708 -9.67 -12.56 47.76
CA TYR A 708 -8.86 -11.44 47.27
C TYR A 708 -9.74 -10.29 46.78
N ARG A 709 -10.82 -10.61 46.05
CA ARG A 709 -11.80 -9.63 45.59
C ARG A 709 -12.42 -8.84 46.75
N GLU A 710 -12.78 -9.51 47.85
CA GLU A 710 -13.27 -8.84 49.07
C GLU A 710 -12.24 -7.87 49.65
N LEU A 711 -10.96 -8.27 49.71
CA LEU A 711 -9.88 -7.41 50.22
C LEU A 711 -9.70 -6.16 49.34
N VAL A 712 -9.74 -6.33 48.02
CA VAL A 712 -9.69 -5.20 47.07
C VAL A 712 -10.91 -4.29 47.25
N GLN A 713 -12.11 -4.86 47.31
CA GLN A 713 -13.35 -4.10 47.54
C GLN A 713 -13.36 -3.38 48.89
N GLN A 714 -12.74 -3.94 49.92
CA GLN A 714 -12.56 -3.29 51.22
C GLN A 714 -11.67 -2.05 51.09
N VAL A 715 -10.56 -2.14 50.36
CA VAL A 715 -9.69 -0.99 50.07
C VAL A 715 -10.44 0.06 49.27
N ASP A 716 -11.15 -0.33 48.21
CA ASP A 716 -11.95 0.59 47.38
C ASP A 716 -13.05 1.28 48.18
N ALA A 717 -13.74 0.55 49.07
CA ALA A 717 -14.77 1.10 49.94
C ALA A 717 -14.20 2.10 50.95
N LEU A 718 -13.02 1.82 51.52
CA LEU A 718 -12.33 2.74 52.42
C LEU A 718 -11.82 3.97 51.66
N ASP A 719 -11.28 3.82 50.46
CA ASP A 719 -10.85 4.93 49.60
C ASP A 719 -12.06 5.80 49.20
N ALA A 720 -13.20 5.21 48.85
CA ALA A 720 -14.45 5.92 48.57
C ALA A 720 -15.00 6.65 49.82
N ARG A 721 -15.00 5.99 50.98
CA ARG A 721 -15.42 6.59 52.26
C ARG A 721 -14.51 7.76 52.63
N ASN A 722 -13.20 7.58 52.54
CA ASN A 722 -12.21 8.62 52.84
C ASN A 722 -12.34 9.80 51.86
N ARG A 723 -12.59 9.52 50.58
CA ARG A 723 -12.89 10.54 49.56
C ARG A 723 -14.20 11.29 49.81
N SER A 724 -15.20 10.64 50.39
CA SER A 724 -16.45 11.30 50.79
C SER A 724 -16.29 12.14 52.05
N MET A 725 -15.50 11.68 53.04
CA MET A 725 -15.32 12.38 54.31
C MET A 725 -14.34 13.55 54.21
N TYR A 726 -13.29 13.39 53.39
CA TYR A 726 -12.20 14.37 53.22
C TYR A 726 -11.91 14.63 51.73
N PRO A 727 -12.91 15.10 50.96
CA PRO A 727 -12.79 15.33 49.52
C PRO A 727 -11.64 16.30 49.17
N GLU A 728 -11.35 17.23 50.06
CA GLU A 728 -10.31 18.24 49.89
C GLU A 728 -8.88 17.66 49.89
N VAL A 729 -8.71 16.43 50.41
CA VAL A 729 -7.43 15.70 50.49
C VAL A 729 -7.34 14.58 49.45
N PHE A 730 -8.43 13.81 49.26
CA PHE A 730 -8.38 12.55 48.49
C PHE A 730 -8.88 12.65 47.03
N ARG A 731 -9.40 13.79 46.58
CA ARG A 731 -9.77 13.98 45.17
C ARG A 731 -8.57 13.82 44.23
N THR A 732 -8.80 13.19 43.10
CA THR A 732 -7.83 13.07 42.00
C THR A 732 -7.70 14.38 41.23
N HIS A 733 -6.58 14.59 40.53
CA HIS A 733 -6.43 15.75 39.63
C HIS A 733 -7.54 15.80 38.59
N LYS A 734 -7.97 14.64 38.06
CA LYS A 734 -9.06 14.53 37.09
C LYS A 734 -10.37 15.10 37.63
N GLU A 735 -10.71 14.85 38.88
CA GLU A 735 -11.93 15.39 39.49
C GLU A 735 -11.86 16.90 39.70
N PHE A 736 -10.69 17.42 40.11
CA PHE A 736 -10.48 18.87 40.18
C PHE A 736 -10.70 19.51 38.81
N HIS A 737 -10.16 18.90 37.74
CA HIS A 737 -10.39 19.37 36.37
C HIS A 737 -11.85 19.24 35.92
N GLN A 738 -12.57 18.20 36.34
CA GLN A 738 -14.00 18.06 36.08
C GLN A 738 -14.84 19.14 36.77
N GLU A 739 -14.50 19.50 38.01
CA GLU A 739 -15.14 20.61 38.72
C GLU A 739 -14.84 21.95 38.07
N VAL A 740 -13.59 22.18 37.66
CA VAL A 740 -13.22 23.37 36.88
C VAL A 740 -14.01 23.41 35.57
N ALA A 741 -14.14 22.29 34.85
CA ALA A 741 -14.93 22.22 33.62
C ALA A 741 -16.44 22.46 33.87
N ALA A 742 -16.99 21.93 34.96
CA ALA A 742 -18.37 22.18 35.37
C ALA A 742 -18.57 23.66 35.75
N LEU A 743 -17.62 24.25 36.46
CA LEU A 743 -17.62 25.67 36.80
C LEU A 743 -17.51 26.54 35.55
N ARG A 744 -16.66 26.19 34.57
CA ARG A 744 -16.60 26.87 33.26
C ARG A 744 -17.95 26.84 32.55
N ARG A 745 -18.63 25.69 32.51
CA ARG A 745 -19.99 25.56 31.92
C ARG A 745 -21.01 26.42 32.66
N LYS A 746 -20.98 26.41 33.99
CA LYS A 746 -21.87 27.22 34.82
C LYS A 746 -21.64 28.72 34.61
N LEU A 747 -20.39 29.16 34.69
CA LEU A 747 -20.01 30.56 34.46
C LEU A 747 -20.36 31.01 33.03
N LEU A 748 -20.21 30.15 32.02
CA LEU A 748 -20.63 30.48 30.66
C LEU A 748 -22.14 30.71 30.54
N ALA A 749 -22.94 29.98 31.32
CA ALA A 749 -24.39 30.08 31.32
C ALA A 749 -24.90 31.26 32.17
N GLU A 750 -24.25 31.56 33.30
CA GLU A 750 -24.79 32.43 34.35
C GLU A 750 -24.01 33.74 34.57
N ASP A 751 -22.72 33.81 34.21
CA ASP A 751 -21.84 34.95 34.50
C ASP A 751 -21.55 35.76 33.22
N ALA A 752 -22.19 36.93 33.12
CA ALA A 752 -22.03 37.84 31.99
C ALA A 752 -20.59 38.36 31.82
N ARG A 753 -19.87 38.59 32.93
CA ARG A 753 -18.49 39.07 32.92
C ARG A 753 -17.53 37.98 32.43
N TYR A 754 -17.75 36.74 32.84
CA TYR A 754 -16.98 35.59 32.34
C TYR A 754 -17.18 35.42 30.83
N LYS A 755 -18.44 35.47 30.37
CA LYS A 755 -18.78 35.34 28.94
C LYS A 755 -18.15 36.46 28.11
N GLU A 756 -18.16 37.69 28.61
CA GLU A 756 -17.52 38.83 27.95
C GLU A 756 -16.01 38.63 27.80
N LEU A 757 -15.32 38.26 28.89
CA LEU A 757 -13.87 38.04 28.89
C LEU A 757 -13.46 36.83 28.04
N LEU A 758 -14.22 35.72 28.10
CA LEU A 758 -13.98 34.55 27.25
C LEU A 758 -14.20 34.85 25.77
N PHE A 759 -15.24 35.61 25.42
CA PHE A 759 -15.44 35.99 24.03
C PHE A 759 -14.43 37.04 23.57
N ALA A 760 -13.86 37.84 24.46
CA ALA A 760 -12.73 38.70 24.13
C ALA A 760 -11.48 37.88 23.74
N THR A 761 -11.17 36.79 24.46
CA THR A 761 -10.06 35.90 24.09
C THR A 761 -10.33 35.17 22.77
N HIS A 762 -11.56 34.71 22.53
CA HIS A 762 -11.94 34.10 21.26
C HIS A 762 -11.83 35.08 20.08
N ARG A 763 -12.25 36.33 20.25
CA ARG A 763 -12.11 37.37 19.21
C ARG A 763 -10.64 37.67 18.90
N ALA A 764 -9.80 37.80 19.93
CA ALA A 764 -8.37 38.04 19.75
C ALA A 764 -7.66 36.85 19.07
N THR A 765 -8.05 35.61 19.41
CA THR A 765 -7.53 34.40 18.74
C THR A 765 -7.97 34.33 17.28
N ARG A 766 -9.24 34.65 17.00
CA ARG A 766 -9.74 34.68 15.63
C ARG A 766 -9.05 35.75 14.78
N ALA A 767 -8.77 36.93 15.35
CA ALA A 767 -8.04 37.98 14.63
C ALA A 767 -6.61 37.55 14.26
N LEU A 768 -5.96 36.73 15.10
CA LEU A 768 -4.68 36.09 14.75
C LEU A 768 -4.84 35.11 13.59
N ASP A 769 -5.84 34.23 13.64
CA ASP A 769 -6.07 33.25 12.58
C ASP A 769 -6.47 33.91 11.25
N GLU A 770 -7.31 34.95 11.29
CA GLU A 770 -7.69 35.76 10.13
C GLU A 770 -6.47 36.47 9.52
N PHE A 771 -5.59 37.06 10.34
CA PHE A 771 -4.33 37.65 9.85
C PHE A 771 -3.46 36.63 9.12
N LEU A 772 -3.33 35.41 9.67
CA LEU A 772 -2.51 34.36 9.07
C LEU A 772 -3.12 33.87 7.74
N ILE A 773 -4.45 33.76 7.66
CA ILE A 773 -5.17 33.42 6.43
C ILE A 773 -5.03 34.55 5.39
N GLU A 774 -5.03 35.82 5.80
CA GLU A 774 -4.79 36.94 4.89
C GLU A 774 -3.38 36.92 4.29
N GLN A 775 -2.38 36.47 5.07
CA GLN A 775 -1.01 36.32 4.58
C GLN A 775 -0.81 35.08 3.70
N ASP A 776 -1.66 34.06 3.86
CA ASP A 776 -1.62 32.82 3.09
C ASP A 776 -3.04 32.33 2.72
N PRO A 777 -3.68 32.93 1.69
CA PRO A 777 -5.08 32.66 1.36
C PRO A 777 -5.36 31.20 0.98
N GLU A 778 -4.36 30.47 0.48
CA GLU A 778 -4.50 29.06 0.08
C GLU A 778 -4.81 28.16 1.28
N VAL A 779 -4.44 28.58 2.50
CA VAL A 779 -4.73 27.84 3.74
C VAL A 779 -6.24 27.76 4.04
N ALA A 780 -7.04 28.71 3.55
CA ALA A 780 -8.48 28.73 3.80
C ALA A 780 -9.21 27.53 3.18
N ASP A 781 -8.76 27.09 2.00
CA ASP A 781 -9.39 26.04 1.18
C ASP A 781 -8.89 24.62 1.52
N LEU A 782 -7.91 24.51 2.44
CA LEU A 782 -7.37 23.22 2.84
C LEU A 782 -8.37 22.41 3.70
N PRO A 783 -8.38 21.07 3.56
CA PRO A 783 -9.06 20.19 4.52
C PRO A 783 -8.63 20.48 5.96
N GLU A 784 -9.53 20.26 6.92
CA GLU A 784 -9.32 20.66 8.33
C GLU A 784 -7.99 20.18 8.92
N SER A 785 -7.55 18.97 8.55
CA SER A 785 -6.26 18.38 8.95
C SER A 785 -5.05 19.19 8.50
N ARG A 786 -5.05 19.68 7.26
CA ARG A 786 -3.96 20.49 6.69
C ARG A 786 -4.05 21.95 7.12
N ARG A 787 -5.26 22.51 7.18
CA ARG A 787 -5.47 23.93 7.54
C ARG A 787 -4.89 24.27 8.90
N ASN A 788 -5.14 23.46 9.93
CA ASN A 788 -4.66 23.77 11.28
C ASN A 788 -3.12 23.77 11.35
N ARG A 789 -2.48 22.80 10.68
CA ARG A 789 -1.01 22.70 10.62
C ARG A 789 -0.39 23.84 9.81
N GLU A 790 -0.98 24.20 8.67
CA GLU A 790 -0.47 25.29 7.85
C GLU A 790 -0.65 26.66 8.53
N LEU A 791 -1.72 26.85 9.30
CA LEU A 791 -1.84 28.02 10.17
C LEU A 791 -0.71 28.06 11.20
N GLU A 792 -0.33 26.91 11.78
CA GLU A 792 0.76 26.82 12.75
C GLU A 792 2.15 27.07 12.12
N ARG A 793 2.44 26.49 10.96
CA ARG A 793 3.64 26.82 10.16
C ARG A 793 3.69 28.30 9.78
N THR A 794 2.54 28.87 9.42
CA THR A 794 2.42 30.28 9.08
C THR A 794 2.71 31.17 10.29
N ARG A 795 2.27 30.78 11.50
CA ARG A 795 2.62 31.51 12.74
C ARG A 795 4.12 31.64 12.93
N ASP A 796 4.88 30.59 12.66
CA ASP A 796 6.33 30.62 12.80
C ASP A 796 7.02 31.54 11.79
N ARG A 797 6.54 31.56 10.54
CA ARG A 797 7.04 32.50 9.51
C ARG A 797 6.80 33.96 9.90
N PHE A 798 5.65 34.26 10.51
CA PHE A 798 5.23 35.64 10.84
C PHE A 798 5.48 36.01 12.31
N ARG A 799 6.22 35.19 13.08
CA ARG A 799 6.50 35.43 14.50
C ARG A 799 7.16 36.79 14.78
N ASP A 800 7.94 37.28 13.82
CA ASP A 800 8.64 38.56 13.92
C ASP A 800 7.91 39.74 13.28
N ASP A 801 6.77 39.49 12.64
CA ASP A 801 5.94 40.53 12.04
C ASP A 801 5.34 41.46 13.12
N SER A 802 5.36 42.76 12.85
CA SER A 802 4.94 43.78 13.82
C SER A 802 3.45 43.72 14.13
N ARG A 803 2.62 43.40 13.13
CA ARG A 803 1.16 43.26 13.29
C ARG A 803 0.81 41.96 13.99
N TYR A 804 1.50 40.87 13.65
CA TYR A 804 1.34 39.59 14.36
C TYR A 804 1.67 39.72 15.85
N ARG A 805 2.80 40.36 16.20
CA ARG A 805 3.19 40.60 17.60
C ARG A 805 2.18 41.46 18.36
N GLU A 806 1.61 42.47 17.72
CA GLU A 806 0.55 43.29 18.32
C GLU A 806 -0.69 42.45 18.65
N LEU A 807 -1.15 41.60 17.71
CA LEU A 807 -2.28 40.70 17.91
C LEU A 807 -2.00 39.64 18.99
N VAL A 808 -0.77 39.13 19.09
CA VAL A 808 -0.34 38.24 20.17
C VAL A 808 -0.42 38.94 21.52
N LEU A 809 0.06 40.18 21.63
CA LEU A 809 -0.04 40.98 22.86
C LEU A 809 -1.50 41.25 23.23
N GLU A 810 -2.39 41.49 22.26
CA GLU A 810 -3.83 41.65 22.50
C GLU A 810 -4.48 40.36 23.02
N ARG A 811 -4.16 39.21 22.42
CA ARG A 811 -4.60 37.89 22.90
C ARG A 811 -4.12 37.62 24.31
N ASP A 812 -2.84 37.86 24.58
CA ASP A 812 -2.23 37.59 25.89
C ASP A 812 -2.79 38.53 26.97
N ALA A 813 -3.04 39.80 26.63
CA ALA A 813 -3.70 40.74 27.52
C ALA A 813 -5.16 40.34 27.81
N ALA A 814 -5.89 39.83 26.81
CA ALA A 814 -7.25 39.30 27.01
C ALA A 814 -7.23 38.05 27.90
N GLN A 815 -6.28 37.14 27.67
CA GLN A 815 -6.09 35.92 28.45
C GLN A 815 -5.72 36.23 29.91
N ALA A 816 -4.76 37.13 30.13
CA ALA A 816 -4.35 37.57 31.47
C ALA A 816 -5.50 38.21 32.26
N LYS A 817 -6.38 38.98 31.60
CA LYS A 817 -7.59 39.53 32.24
C LYS A 817 -8.57 38.43 32.66
N LEU A 818 -8.73 37.38 31.85
CA LEU A 818 -9.58 36.23 32.18
C LEU A 818 -9.00 35.42 33.34
N GLU A 819 -7.69 35.17 33.32
CA GLU A 819 -6.98 34.45 34.39
C GLU A 819 -6.99 35.21 35.71
N ALA A 820 -6.79 36.53 35.70
CA ALA A 820 -6.84 37.36 36.90
C ALA A 820 -8.25 37.46 37.50
N ALA A 821 -9.30 37.47 36.65
CA ALA A 821 -10.69 37.53 37.10
C ALA A 821 -11.19 36.18 37.63
N TYR A 822 -10.66 35.06 37.13
CA TYR A 822 -11.09 33.71 37.48
C TYR A 822 -9.91 32.75 37.70
N PRO A 823 -9.00 33.04 38.66
CA PRO A 823 -7.76 32.26 38.85
C PRO A 823 -8.02 30.79 39.19
N GLN A 824 -9.17 30.49 39.80
CA GLN A 824 -9.62 29.12 40.10
C GLN A 824 -9.85 28.25 38.86
N LEU A 825 -9.97 28.83 37.66
CA LEU A 825 -10.18 28.10 36.41
C LEU A 825 -8.87 27.67 35.72
N PHE A 826 -7.72 28.14 36.23
CA PHE A 826 -6.40 28.01 35.61
C PHE A 826 -5.36 27.39 36.57
N LEU A 827 -5.81 26.52 37.47
CA LEU A 827 -4.95 25.83 38.41
C LEU A 827 -4.10 24.76 37.71
N THR A 828 -2.79 24.79 37.94
CA THR A 828 -1.86 23.76 37.45
C THR A 828 -1.91 22.50 38.32
N ASN A 829 -1.48 21.35 37.77
CA ASN A 829 -1.39 20.10 38.53
C ASN A 829 -0.46 20.25 39.76
N GLU A 830 0.57 21.11 39.67
CA GLU A 830 1.47 21.40 40.79
C GLU A 830 0.75 22.19 41.90
N GLN A 831 -0.02 23.21 41.53
CA GLN A 831 -0.82 24.00 42.48
C GLN A 831 -1.87 23.12 43.17
N ILE A 832 -2.57 22.27 42.41
CA ILE A 832 -3.54 21.31 42.98
C ILE A 832 -2.83 20.36 43.97
N SER A 833 -1.64 19.87 43.63
CA SER A 833 -0.88 18.97 44.50
C SER A 833 -0.42 19.66 45.79
N ARG A 834 0.02 20.92 45.69
CA ARG A 834 0.41 21.75 46.83
C ARG A 834 -0.77 22.01 47.76
N MET A 835 -1.91 22.42 47.21
CA MET A 835 -3.15 22.61 47.97
C MET A 835 -3.58 21.33 48.69
N LYS A 836 -3.52 20.17 48.02
CA LYS A 836 -3.83 18.88 48.65
C LYS A 836 -2.88 18.55 49.79
N LYS A 837 -1.57 18.85 49.64
CA LYS A 837 -0.56 18.63 50.67
C LYS A 837 -0.81 19.51 51.89
N GLU A 838 -1.07 20.80 51.69
CA GLU A 838 -1.39 21.75 52.77
C GLU A 838 -2.67 21.34 53.51
N ARG A 839 -3.73 20.96 52.77
CA ARG A 839 -4.99 20.49 53.34
C ARG A 839 -4.83 19.19 54.12
N ARG A 840 -3.94 18.30 53.68
CA ARG A 840 -3.59 17.09 54.42
C ARG A 840 -2.91 17.43 55.74
N GLN A 841 -1.88 18.28 55.69
CA GLN A 841 -1.12 18.70 56.88
C GLN A 841 -2.02 19.39 57.92
N ALA A 842 -2.96 20.22 57.47
CA ALA A 842 -3.93 20.88 58.35
C ALA A 842 -4.89 19.90 59.07
N ARG A 843 -4.95 18.64 58.65
CA ARG A 843 -5.78 17.58 59.24
C ARG A 843 -4.96 16.55 60.02
N ASP A 844 -3.64 16.71 60.10
CA ASP A 844 -2.77 15.73 60.75
C ASP A 844 -3.11 15.53 62.23
N ASP A 845 -3.73 16.51 62.91
CA ASP A 845 -4.17 16.42 64.31
C ASP A 845 -5.61 15.93 64.51
N ASP A 846 -6.38 15.69 63.44
CA ASP A 846 -7.74 15.14 63.53
C ASP A 846 -7.69 13.62 63.82
N PRO A 847 -8.16 13.15 65.00
CA PRO A 847 -8.15 11.73 65.35
C PRO A 847 -8.94 10.86 64.36
N ARG A 848 -10.04 11.37 63.79
CA ARG A 848 -10.86 10.62 62.82
C ARG A 848 -10.13 10.45 61.49
N PHE A 849 -9.37 11.47 61.08
CA PHE A 849 -8.55 11.43 59.88
C PHE A 849 -7.38 10.44 60.04
N ARG A 850 -6.70 10.44 61.20
CA ARG A 850 -5.66 9.45 61.53
C ARG A 850 -6.20 8.02 61.48
N THR A 851 -7.35 7.76 62.11
CA THR A 851 -8.00 6.44 62.07
C THR A 851 -8.35 6.05 60.64
N ALA A 852 -8.91 6.96 59.84
CA ALA A 852 -9.27 6.70 58.44
C ALA A 852 -8.05 6.34 57.57
N ILE A 853 -6.89 6.98 57.80
CA ILE A 853 -5.62 6.65 57.14
C ILE A 853 -5.10 5.28 57.61
N GLN A 854 -5.15 5.00 58.90
CA GLN A 854 -4.67 3.73 59.47
C GLN A 854 -5.51 2.53 59.01
N GLU A 855 -6.83 2.64 59.02
CA GLU A 855 -7.74 1.59 58.53
C GLU A 855 -7.48 1.27 57.06
N ARG A 856 -7.30 2.30 56.24
CA ARG A 856 -6.95 2.16 54.82
C ARG A 856 -5.59 1.50 54.65
N ALA A 857 -4.58 1.93 55.41
CA ALA A 857 -3.24 1.34 55.36
C ALA A 857 -3.24 -0.13 55.77
N ALA A 858 -3.98 -0.51 56.82
CA ALA A 858 -4.13 -1.88 57.27
C ALA A 858 -4.84 -2.76 56.24
N ALA A 859 -5.94 -2.27 55.63
CA ALA A 859 -6.63 -2.98 54.56
C ALA A 859 -5.74 -3.19 53.32
N TRP A 860 -5.00 -2.15 52.92
CA TRP A 860 -4.03 -2.26 51.82
C TRP A 860 -2.91 -3.24 52.15
N GLN A 861 -2.37 -3.23 53.36
CA GLN A 861 -1.37 -4.21 53.80
C GLN A 861 -1.93 -5.64 53.74
N ALA A 862 -3.15 -5.88 54.24
CA ALA A 862 -3.79 -7.19 54.15
C ALA A 862 -3.97 -7.66 52.70
N GLN A 863 -4.37 -6.76 51.80
CA GLN A 863 -4.45 -7.02 50.36
C GLN A 863 -3.08 -7.38 49.77
N GLN A 864 -2.03 -6.61 50.08
CA GLN A 864 -0.67 -6.88 49.58
C GLN A 864 -0.10 -8.19 50.12
N THR A 865 -0.26 -8.46 51.43
CA THR A 865 0.16 -9.73 52.04
C THR A 865 -0.52 -10.91 51.36
N TYR A 866 -1.85 -10.84 51.16
CA TYR A 866 -2.58 -11.89 50.46
C TYR A 866 -2.07 -12.10 49.03
N LEU A 867 -1.78 -11.02 48.31
CA LEU A 867 -1.22 -11.06 46.95
C LEU A 867 0.12 -11.82 46.92
N PHE A 868 1.02 -11.55 47.87
CA PHE A 868 2.31 -12.25 47.96
C PHE A 868 2.20 -13.71 48.43
N GLU A 869 1.22 -14.02 49.28
CA GLU A 869 1.00 -15.40 49.75
C GLU A 869 0.41 -16.32 48.68
N HIS A 870 -0.31 -15.75 47.71
CA HIS A 870 -1.08 -16.51 46.71
C HIS A 870 -0.51 -16.38 45.29
N ASP A 871 0.68 -15.78 45.15
CA ASP A 871 1.43 -15.72 43.90
C ASP A 871 2.91 -16.03 44.12
N GLU A 872 3.31 -17.26 43.81
CA GLU A 872 4.67 -17.74 44.08
C GLU A 872 5.75 -17.00 43.28
N ARG A 873 5.46 -16.59 42.04
CA ARG A 873 6.44 -15.84 41.23
C ARG A 873 6.65 -14.44 41.80
N LEU A 874 5.58 -13.74 42.14
CA LEU A 874 5.66 -12.43 42.75
C LEU A 874 6.40 -12.46 44.08
N LYS A 875 6.16 -13.49 44.90
CA LYS A 875 6.86 -13.72 46.16
C LYS A 875 8.37 -13.91 45.96
N GLN A 876 8.78 -14.71 44.98
CA GLN A 876 10.19 -14.92 44.63
C GLN A 876 10.85 -13.61 44.16
N LEU A 877 10.17 -12.84 43.32
CA LEU A 877 10.66 -11.53 42.87
C LEU A 877 10.82 -10.55 44.04
N HIS A 878 9.84 -10.51 44.95
CA HIS A 878 9.91 -9.68 46.15
C HIS A 878 11.11 -10.03 47.04
N GLN A 879 11.37 -11.33 47.25
CA GLN A 879 12.50 -11.80 48.03
C GLN A 879 13.84 -11.43 47.38
N ARG A 880 13.94 -11.51 46.06
CA ARG A 880 15.14 -11.10 45.31
C ARG A 880 15.38 -9.59 45.40
N LEU A 881 14.32 -8.77 45.37
CA LEU A 881 14.41 -7.31 45.50
C LEU A 881 14.77 -6.84 46.92
N THR A 882 14.37 -7.60 47.92
CA THR A 882 14.57 -7.26 49.34
C THR A 882 15.77 -7.99 49.96
N ALA A 883 16.47 -8.82 49.19
CA ALA A 883 17.71 -9.44 49.61
C ALA A 883 18.81 -8.36 49.79
N PRO A 884 19.56 -8.40 50.90
CA PRO A 884 20.55 -7.37 51.26
C PRO A 884 21.80 -7.36 50.38
#